data_AF-A0A2D6K7W1-F1
#
_entry.id   AF-A0A2D6K7W1-F1
#
_cell.length_a   1.000
_cell.length_b   1.000
_cell.length_c   1.000
_cell.angle_alpha   90.00
_cell.angle_beta   90.00
_cell.angle_gamma   90.00
#
_symmetry.space_group_name_H-M   'P 1'
#
loop_
_entity.id
_entity.type
_entity.pdbx_description
1 polymer ?
#
loop_
_entity_poly.entity_id
_entity_poly.type
_entity_poly.pdbx_seq_one_letter_code
_entity_poly.pdbx_strand_id
1 'polypeptide(L)'
;MTSHALQANRIVLHLVLALGGSLLILGGMYYAASHAGHDIDPAQLIDAIKTSSPKLFLAYVVISLLGIVFRAWRYRVLLQASGESSIPGFRDMTLITAVRNMTVDLLPARLGELVFVVLLKSRAGTQVSAGLSALLFSTLLDIVILAPITIAIGLMVGFPSKQPYLLALIALVAALGFIVGLKFVLPLLHGWFERWAQHRNRVVSKLFDFVLSITDAVEATMKARVFGSVISLTLLIRLLKYIGLLCLFYGLAQGNFPEMAEMSSLKVLGAMMASEMTASMPVPALMSFGTWELGGMTLLAFFGAIPQAALLTLLGVHIQTQALDYGIGIAAFLALFLLNGGRVGQTLSGRRRNTLLAAVFAVAAAALAWFAHDKAPNSQSLSEATAISITRPAGSPLPAWVASLDGFIVWSSNRSGNHDIWLMNLPDMHIRPLTTHPHTENFGRISPDGRKVVFARSHKEWQSLRDETPWDIWMLEIGSGKEKLIARWGMSPSWSPDGTFIIFKRDGGQTMAYDLVSGKERVYYESGRDVFMKTRVNMETPSIGEGKRMAFTYRSRGQPTNVIRDKNDKFTVVHRDSCQVLWAPSGDYVTYIQKGGRQINRIMRYDPETGKKTQLLDLPGDFSHEYFARLSANERFMVLAASSGDHEHDLANYELFLWEVGSDPAGAERLTFNTNNDSWPDIWLH
;
A
#
# COMPACT_ATOMS: atom_id res chain seq x y z
N MET A 1 -20.67 -14.17 42.43
CA MET A 1 -19.90 -13.85 41.20
C MET A 1 -20.38 -12.50 40.72
N THR A 2 -19.53 -11.50 40.91
CA THR A 2 -19.89 -10.15 41.38
C THR A 2 -19.65 -9.09 40.30
N SER A 3 -20.18 -7.88 40.52
CA SER A 3 -20.27 -6.72 39.59
C SER A 3 -19.09 -6.44 38.64
N HIS A 4 -17.88 -6.92 38.95
CA HIS A 4 -16.71 -6.85 38.08
C HIS A 4 -16.85 -7.64 36.76
N ALA A 5 -17.52 -8.80 36.76
CA ALA A 5 -17.76 -9.57 35.53
C ALA A 5 -18.73 -8.83 34.59
N LEU A 6 -19.74 -8.17 35.15
CA LEU A 6 -20.68 -7.32 34.40
C LEU A 6 -20.00 -6.07 33.83
N GLN A 7 -19.06 -5.46 34.55
CA GLN A 7 -18.26 -4.34 34.04
C GLN A 7 -17.30 -4.76 32.94
N ALA A 8 -16.62 -5.90 33.07
CA ALA A 8 -15.74 -6.44 32.03
C ALA A 8 -16.52 -6.74 30.74
N ASN A 9 -17.70 -7.37 30.84
CA ASN A 9 -18.56 -7.64 29.69
C ASN A 9 -19.02 -6.36 28.98
N ARG A 10 -19.29 -5.28 29.73
CA ARG A 10 -19.62 -3.98 29.13
C ARG A 10 -18.45 -3.37 28.38
N ILE A 11 -17.23 -3.45 28.90
CA ILE A 11 -16.03 -2.93 28.21
C ILE A 11 -15.79 -3.71 26.90
N VAL A 12 -15.85 -5.05 26.97
CA VAL A 12 -15.71 -5.92 25.79
C VAL A 12 -16.78 -5.59 24.75
N LEU A 13 -18.04 -5.42 25.15
CA LEU A 13 -19.12 -5.04 24.24
C LEU A 13 -18.85 -3.70 23.54
N HIS A 14 -18.38 -2.68 24.26
CA HIS A 14 -18.04 -1.39 23.63
C HIS A 14 -16.86 -1.50 22.66
N LEU A 15 -15.85 -2.33 22.97
CA LEU A 15 -14.73 -2.57 22.06
C LEU A 15 -15.17 -3.32 20.80
N VAL A 16 -16.06 -4.32 20.93
CA VAL A 16 -16.63 -5.04 19.79
C VAL A 16 -17.48 -4.11 18.92
N LEU A 17 -18.31 -3.25 19.53
CA LEU A 17 -19.09 -2.25 18.79
C LEU A 17 -18.19 -1.24 18.08
N ALA A 18 -17.11 -0.79 18.73
CA ALA A 18 -16.13 0.13 18.15
C ALA A 18 -15.37 -0.52 16.97
N LEU A 19 -14.98 -1.78 17.11
CA LEU A 19 -14.36 -2.55 16.02
C LEU A 19 -15.34 -2.73 14.86
N GLY A 20 -16.59 -3.09 15.15
CA GLY A 20 -17.66 -3.21 14.15
C GLY A 20 -17.89 -1.89 13.41
N GLY A 21 -17.92 -0.76 14.11
CA GLY A 21 -18.03 0.56 13.51
C GLY A 21 -16.84 0.90 12.59
N SER A 22 -15.61 0.64 13.03
CA SER A 22 -14.41 0.81 12.19
C SER A 22 -14.46 -0.04 10.92
N LEU A 23 -14.80 -1.32 11.05
CA LEU A 23 -14.90 -2.25 9.90
C LEU A 23 -16.02 -1.86 8.94
N LEU A 24 -17.16 -1.38 9.44
CA LEU A 24 -18.26 -0.91 8.60
C LEU A 24 -17.88 0.34 7.80
N ILE A 25 -17.18 1.30 8.42
CA ILE A 25 -16.76 2.53 7.73
C ILE A 25 -15.66 2.22 6.72
N LEU A 26 -14.63 1.45 7.10
CA LEU A 26 -13.57 1.00 6.18
C LEU A 26 -14.14 0.18 5.03
N GLY A 27 -15.04 -0.77 5.32
CA GLY A 27 -15.73 -1.58 4.32
C GLY A 27 -16.59 -0.74 3.38
N GLY A 28 -17.26 0.30 3.89
CA GLY A 28 -18.02 1.24 3.09
C GLY A 28 -17.14 2.07 2.15
N MET A 29 -15.98 2.55 2.62
CA MET A 29 -15.00 3.25 1.78
C MET A 29 -14.39 2.33 0.73
N TYR A 30 -14.06 1.09 1.11
CA TYR A 30 -13.60 0.05 0.18
C TYR A 30 -14.64 -0.23 -0.90
N TYR A 31 -15.90 -0.41 -0.50
CA TYR A 31 -17.02 -0.63 -1.41
C TYR A 31 -17.19 0.56 -2.36
N ALA A 32 -17.12 1.80 -1.85
CA ALA A 32 -17.25 3.00 -2.68
C ALA A 32 -16.11 3.14 -3.71
N ALA A 33 -14.87 2.87 -3.30
CA ALA A 33 -13.72 2.91 -4.20
C ALA A 33 -13.76 1.81 -5.27
N SER A 34 -14.10 0.57 -4.89
CA SER A 34 -14.25 -0.55 -5.85
C SER A 34 -15.40 -0.32 -6.85
N HIS A 35 -16.52 0.26 -6.42
CA HIS A 35 -17.63 0.61 -7.32
C HIS A 35 -17.31 1.76 -8.28
N ALA A 36 -16.32 2.60 -7.95
CA ALA A 36 -15.78 3.59 -8.85
C ALA A 36 -14.80 2.99 -9.89
N GLY A 37 -14.62 1.67 -9.93
CA GLY A 37 -13.73 0.97 -10.87
C GLY A 37 -12.29 0.85 -10.38
N HIS A 38 -12.03 1.11 -9.09
CA HIS A 38 -10.70 1.08 -8.49
C HIS A 38 -10.60 -0.03 -7.43
N ASP A 39 -10.13 -1.21 -7.86
CA ASP A 39 -9.94 -2.36 -6.97
C ASP A 39 -8.80 -2.09 -5.98
N ILE A 40 -9.11 -2.15 -4.68
CA ILE A 40 -8.14 -1.95 -3.60
C ILE A 40 -7.45 -3.27 -3.29
N ASP A 41 -6.16 -3.36 -3.59
CA ASP A 41 -5.31 -4.50 -3.23
C ASP A 41 -4.62 -4.25 -1.87
N PRO A 42 -4.89 -5.05 -0.83
CA PRO A 42 -4.20 -4.96 0.46
C PRO A 42 -2.67 -5.10 0.35
N ALA A 43 -2.15 -5.78 -0.67
CA ALA A 43 -0.70 -5.89 -0.89
C ALA A 43 -0.06 -4.51 -1.15
N GLN A 44 -0.75 -3.62 -1.87
CA GLN A 44 -0.27 -2.24 -2.12
C GLN A 44 -0.10 -1.44 -0.83
N LEU A 45 -0.94 -1.67 0.19
CA LEU A 45 -0.78 -1.03 1.49
C LEU A 45 0.51 -1.50 2.18
N ILE A 46 0.76 -2.81 2.14
CA ILE A 46 1.94 -3.42 2.75
C ILE A 46 3.20 -2.91 2.05
N ASP A 47 3.21 -2.92 0.72
CA ASP A 47 4.31 -2.41 -0.09
C ASP A 47 4.55 -0.93 0.17
N ALA A 48 3.50 -0.13 0.31
CA ALA A 48 3.62 1.29 0.62
C ALA A 48 4.25 1.57 1.98
N ILE A 49 3.92 0.76 2.99
CA ILE A 49 4.55 0.87 4.30
C ILE A 49 6.02 0.41 4.24
N LYS A 50 6.32 -0.69 3.53
CA LYS A 50 7.67 -1.25 3.40
C LYS A 50 8.63 -0.34 2.62
N THR A 51 8.14 0.32 1.58
CA THR A 51 8.92 1.21 0.70
C THR A 51 8.85 2.68 1.12
N SER A 52 8.21 2.99 2.25
CA SER A 52 8.12 4.34 2.81
C SER A 52 9.52 4.94 3.02
N SER A 53 9.70 6.21 2.61
CA SER A 53 10.98 6.92 2.68
C SER A 53 11.55 6.92 4.10
N PRO A 54 12.71 6.25 4.34
CA PRO A 54 13.27 6.17 5.69
C PRO A 54 13.65 7.53 6.26
N LYS A 55 14.06 8.47 5.39
CA LYS A 55 14.44 9.83 5.79
C LYS A 55 13.24 10.63 6.29
N LEU A 56 12.12 10.58 5.57
CA LEU A 56 10.91 11.30 5.93
C LEU A 56 10.19 10.64 7.13
N PHE A 57 10.24 9.32 7.22
CA PHE A 57 9.79 8.58 8.40
C PHE A 57 10.60 8.97 9.65
N LEU A 58 11.93 9.01 9.55
CA LEU A 58 12.79 9.44 10.66
C LEU A 58 12.52 10.90 11.06
N ALA A 59 12.30 11.80 10.08
CA ALA A 59 11.90 13.18 10.36
C ALA A 59 10.58 13.23 11.15
N TYR A 60 9.59 12.44 10.75
CA TYR A 60 8.33 12.30 11.49
C TYR A 60 8.55 11.82 12.93
N VAL A 61 9.41 10.81 13.14
CA VAL A 61 9.74 10.31 14.49
C VAL A 61 10.33 11.41 15.37
N VAL A 62 11.34 12.15 14.87
CA VAL A 62 11.98 13.25 15.60
C VAL A 62 10.99 14.36 15.94
N ILE A 63 10.18 14.77 14.96
CA ILE A 63 9.17 15.81 15.12
C ILE A 63 8.10 15.38 16.15
N SER A 64 7.68 14.12 16.11
CA SER A 64 6.70 13.55 17.06
C SER A 64 7.24 13.53 18.49
N LEU A 65 8.51 13.13 18.68
CA LEU A 65 9.17 13.17 19.98
C LEU A 65 9.28 14.60 20.54
N LEU A 66 9.63 15.58 19.70
CA LEU A 66 9.60 16.99 20.08
C LEU A 66 8.20 17.44 20.48
N GLY A 67 7.17 17.03 19.72
CA GLY A 67 5.77 17.29 20.04
C GLY A 67 5.36 16.78 21.42
N ILE A 68 5.82 15.59 21.83
CA ILE A 68 5.60 15.03 23.17
C ILE A 68 6.25 15.91 24.24
N VAL A 69 7.49 16.37 24.02
CA VAL A 69 8.24 17.23 24.95
C VAL A 69 7.53 18.58 25.13
N PHE A 70 7.12 19.24 24.04
CA PHE A 70 6.39 20.51 24.13
C PHE A 70 5.00 20.36 24.77
N ARG A 71 4.32 19.24 24.54
CA ARG A 71 3.06 18.92 25.21
C ARG A 71 3.25 18.72 26.72
N ALA A 72 4.30 18.02 27.13
CA ALA A 72 4.67 17.86 28.53
C ALA A 72 5.00 19.21 29.18
N TRP A 73 5.73 20.08 28.48
CA TRP A 73 5.99 21.44 28.94
C TRP A 73 4.68 22.23 29.13
N ARG A 74 3.77 22.19 28.14
CA ARG A 74 2.45 22.82 28.23
C ARG A 74 1.68 22.35 29.46
N TYR A 75 1.63 21.05 29.73
CA TYR A 75 0.94 20.52 30.91
C TYR A 75 1.56 21.00 32.23
N ARG A 76 2.89 21.11 32.32
CA ARG A 76 3.52 21.68 33.53
C ARG A 76 3.14 23.14 33.76
N VAL A 77 3.15 23.95 32.70
CA VAL A 77 2.75 25.36 32.79
C VAL A 77 1.31 25.50 33.28
N LEU A 78 0.41 24.64 32.78
CA LEU A 78 -1.00 24.64 33.19
C LEU A 78 -1.19 24.24 34.66
N LEU A 79 -0.48 23.20 35.13
CA LEU A 79 -0.54 22.80 36.54
C LEU A 79 0.06 23.86 37.47
N GLN A 80 1.15 24.51 37.04
CA GLN A 80 1.73 25.64 37.79
C GLN A 80 0.75 26.81 37.89
N ALA A 81 0.06 27.11 36.79
CA ALA A 81 -0.91 28.20 36.74
C ALA A 81 -2.17 27.95 37.57
N SER A 82 -2.54 26.68 37.79
CA SER A 82 -3.64 26.31 38.69
C SER A 82 -3.27 26.36 40.17
N GLY A 83 -2.04 26.75 40.52
CA GLY A 83 -1.56 26.79 41.91
C GLY A 83 -1.24 25.42 42.50
N GLU A 84 -1.09 24.38 41.66
CA GLU A 84 -0.76 23.04 42.12
C GLU A 84 0.70 22.97 42.59
N SER A 85 0.92 22.47 43.80
CA SER A 85 2.27 22.33 44.38
C SER A 85 2.92 20.99 44.02
N SER A 86 2.12 19.96 43.75
CA SER A 86 2.59 18.59 43.53
C SER A 86 2.67 18.25 42.04
N ILE A 87 3.70 18.78 41.36
CA ILE A 87 3.89 18.66 39.91
C ILE A 87 5.04 17.69 39.60
N PRO A 88 4.86 16.70 38.69
CA PRO A 88 5.95 15.82 38.27
C PRO A 88 7.15 16.58 37.69
N GLY A 89 8.33 16.01 37.87
CA GLY A 89 9.55 16.46 37.18
C GLY A 89 9.39 16.40 35.65
N PHE A 90 10.24 17.13 34.91
CA PHE A 90 10.09 17.25 33.45
C PHE A 90 10.16 15.90 32.72
N ARG A 91 11.09 15.04 33.15
CA ARG A 91 11.23 13.67 32.64
C ARG A 91 9.95 12.86 32.85
N ASP A 92 9.44 12.81 34.08
CA ASP A 92 8.23 12.05 34.40
C ASP A 92 7.02 12.62 33.68
N MET A 93 6.89 13.94 33.56
CA MET A 93 5.81 14.54 32.77
C MET A 93 5.88 14.14 31.29
N THR A 94 7.08 14.08 30.72
CA THR A 94 7.29 13.64 29.33
C THR A 94 6.87 12.19 29.14
N LEU A 95 7.27 11.30 30.05
CA LEU A 95 6.88 9.89 30.01
C LEU A 95 5.36 9.72 30.22
N ILE A 96 4.76 10.43 31.17
CA ILE A 96 3.30 10.43 31.41
C ILE A 96 2.56 10.91 30.15
N THR A 97 3.09 11.91 29.46
CA THR A 97 2.50 12.45 28.21
C THR A 97 2.60 11.44 27.07
N ALA A 98 3.71 10.72 26.93
CA ALA A 98 3.86 9.64 25.96
C ALA A 98 2.86 8.50 26.21
N VAL A 99 2.70 8.06 27.47
CA VAL A 99 1.69 7.05 27.83
C VAL A 99 0.28 7.56 27.53
N ARG A 100 0.00 8.83 27.82
CA ARG A 100 -1.30 9.46 27.50
C ARG A 100 -1.60 9.34 26.00
N ASN A 101 -0.67 9.70 25.11
CA ASN A 101 -0.90 9.65 23.66
C ASN A 101 -1.33 8.25 23.20
N MET A 102 -0.60 7.22 23.62
CA MET A 102 -0.96 5.82 23.36
C MET A 102 -2.37 5.44 23.85
N THR A 103 -2.69 5.80 25.10
CA THR A 103 -3.96 5.36 25.72
C THR A 103 -5.19 6.06 25.16
N VAL A 104 -5.03 7.29 24.66
CA VAL A 104 -6.13 8.09 24.11
C VAL A 104 -6.73 7.45 22.87
N ASP A 105 -5.89 6.85 22.04
CA ASP A 105 -6.34 6.19 20.81
C ASP A 105 -6.80 4.75 21.10
N LEU A 106 -6.23 4.10 22.11
CA LEU A 106 -6.60 2.72 22.48
C LEU A 106 -7.99 2.59 23.11
N LEU A 107 -8.40 3.56 23.94
CA LEU A 107 -9.62 3.47 24.73
C LEU A 107 -10.78 4.28 24.12
N PRO A 108 -11.99 3.70 24.01
CA PRO A 108 -13.13 4.39 23.41
C PRO A 108 -13.53 5.65 24.19
N ALA A 109 -14.20 6.58 23.50
CA ALA A 109 -14.75 7.81 24.08
C ALA A 109 -13.73 8.67 24.85
N ARG A 110 -12.47 8.70 24.41
CA ARG A 110 -11.36 9.44 25.04
C ARG A 110 -11.10 9.07 26.50
N LEU A 111 -11.55 7.89 26.95
CA LEU A 111 -11.30 7.40 28.32
C LEU A 111 -9.79 7.29 28.64
N GLY A 112 -8.96 7.14 27.60
CA GLY A 112 -7.50 7.18 27.72
C GLY A 112 -6.95 8.49 28.31
N GLU A 113 -7.66 9.60 28.14
CA GLU A 113 -7.27 10.86 28.75
C GLU A 113 -7.27 10.81 30.28
N LEU A 114 -8.07 9.92 30.89
CA LEU A 114 -8.08 9.74 32.35
C LEU A 114 -6.83 9.04 32.87
N VAL A 115 -6.12 8.27 32.03
CA VAL A 115 -4.85 7.63 32.40
C VAL A 115 -3.82 8.68 32.75
N PHE A 116 -3.81 9.82 32.05
CA PHE A 116 -2.97 10.96 32.38
C PHE A 116 -3.17 11.42 33.83
N VAL A 117 -4.42 11.65 34.23
CA VAL A 117 -4.77 12.12 35.58
C VAL A 117 -4.40 11.10 36.64
N VAL A 118 -4.65 9.81 36.37
CA VAL A 118 -4.26 8.70 37.26
C VAL A 118 -2.74 8.67 37.44
N LEU A 119 -1.97 8.81 36.35
CA LEU A 119 -0.52 8.80 36.41
C LEU A 119 0.04 10.02 37.16
N LEU A 120 -0.49 11.22 36.93
CA LEU A 120 -0.12 12.42 37.69
C LEU A 120 -0.30 12.22 39.19
N LYS A 121 -1.49 11.77 39.61
CA LYS A 121 -1.78 11.48 41.02
C LYS A 121 -0.86 10.42 41.58
N SER A 122 -0.65 9.32 40.85
CA SER A 122 0.17 8.20 41.33
C SER A 122 1.66 8.54 41.45
N ARG A 123 2.17 9.45 40.61
CA ARG A 123 3.60 9.79 40.50
C ARG A 123 4.00 10.97 41.36
N ALA A 124 3.22 12.03 41.35
CA ALA A 124 3.56 13.26 42.06
C ALA A 124 2.58 13.60 43.18
N GLY A 125 1.45 12.90 43.31
CA GLY A 125 0.41 13.27 44.27
C GLY A 125 -0.47 14.43 43.79
N THR A 126 -0.39 14.79 42.51
CA THR A 126 -1.18 15.86 41.88
C THR A 126 -2.67 15.68 42.14
N GLN A 127 -3.38 16.77 42.42
CA GLN A 127 -4.82 16.72 42.61
C GLN A 127 -5.54 16.31 41.34
N VAL A 128 -6.60 15.52 41.50
CA VAL A 128 -7.43 15.04 40.37
C VAL A 128 -8.09 16.20 39.64
N SER A 129 -8.56 17.20 40.39
CA SER A 129 -9.14 18.44 39.85
C SER A 129 -8.14 19.18 38.97
N ALA A 130 -6.92 19.43 39.46
CA ALA A 130 -5.88 20.12 38.70
C ALA A 130 -5.50 19.36 37.42
N GLY A 131 -5.36 18.03 37.50
CA GLY A 131 -5.08 17.19 36.33
C GLY A 131 -6.20 17.22 35.27
N LEU A 132 -7.46 17.15 35.70
CA LEU A 132 -8.62 17.25 34.80
C LEU A 132 -8.74 18.64 34.18
N SER A 133 -8.55 19.70 34.97
CA SER A 133 -8.58 21.08 34.48
C SER A 133 -7.50 21.33 33.43
N ALA A 134 -6.26 20.90 33.68
CA ALA A 134 -5.16 21.04 32.71
C ALA A 134 -5.45 20.27 31.41
N LEU A 135 -6.00 19.05 31.50
CA LEU A 135 -6.39 18.25 30.35
C LEU A 135 -7.47 18.96 29.52
N LEU A 136 -8.59 19.32 30.15
CA LEU A 136 -9.73 19.93 29.48
C LEU A 136 -9.39 21.28 28.87
N PHE A 137 -8.66 22.12 29.59
CA PHE A 137 -8.22 23.40 29.07
C PHE A 137 -7.31 23.24 27.85
N SER A 138 -6.40 22.25 27.88
CA SER A 138 -5.56 21.95 26.73
C SER A 138 -6.35 21.47 25.52
N THR A 139 -7.39 20.65 25.73
CA THR A 139 -8.29 20.15 24.67
C THR A 139 -9.15 21.27 24.10
N LEU A 140 -9.66 22.16 24.94
CA LEU A 140 -10.42 23.33 24.52
C LEU A 140 -9.56 24.23 23.62
N LEU A 141 -8.34 24.56 24.04
CA LEU A 141 -7.41 25.36 23.23
C LEU A 141 -7.09 24.69 21.89
N ASP A 142 -6.90 23.38 21.91
CA ASP A 142 -6.64 22.60 20.70
C ASP A 142 -7.80 22.70 19.69
N ILE A 143 -9.06 22.61 20.14
CA ILE A 143 -10.25 22.75 19.29
C ILE A 143 -10.38 24.19 18.77
N VAL A 144 -10.26 25.16 19.68
CA VAL A 144 -10.48 26.58 19.37
C VAL A 144 -9.42 27.12 18.42
N ILE A 145 -8.17 26.66 18.51
CA ILE A 145 -7.10 27.04 17.57
C ILE A 145 -7.26 26.31 16.24
N LEU A 146 -7.65 25.03 16.25
CA LEU A 146 -7.72 24.21 15.03
C LEU A 146 -8.88 24.60 14.11
N ALA A 147 -10.08 24.83 14.65
CA ALA A 147 -11.27 25.09 13.85
C ALA A 147 -11.10 26.25 12.86
N PRO A 148 -10.59 27.43 13.26
CA PRO A 148 -10.38 28.54 12.33
C PRO A 148 -9.26 28.32 11.31
N ILE A 149 -8.16 27.66 11.68
CA ILE A 149 -7.09 27.32 10.72
C ILE A 149 -7.65 26.36 9.66
N THR A 150 -8.47 25.40 10.10
CA THR A 150 -9.14 24.45 9.20
C THR A 150 -10.13 25.16 8.28
N ILE A 151 -10.91 26.10 8.80
CA ILE A 151 -11.81 26.95 7.99
C ILE A 151 -11.00 27.78 6.99
N ALA A 152 -9.91 28.40 7.42
CA ALA A 152 -9.05 29.21 6.56
C ALA A 152 -8.46 28.37 5.41
N ILE A 153 -7.91 27.19 5.70
CA ILE A 153 -7.38 26.28 4.67
C ILE A 153 -8.52 25.78 3.77
N GLY A 154 -9.67 25.43 4.33
CA GLY A 154 -10.86 25.05 3.55
C GLY A 154 -11.30 26.16 2.59
N LEU A 155 -11.27 27.43 3.03
CA LEU A 155 -11.56 28.59 2.19
C LEU A 155 -10.50 28.80 1.10
N MET A 156 -9.22 28.56 1.40
CA MET A 156 -8.14 28.70 0.44
C MET A 156 -8.15 27.66 -0.66
N VAL A 157 -8.57 26.43 -0.34
CA VAL A 157 -8.48 25.29 -1.26
C VAL A 157 -9.83 24.96 -1.91
N GLY A 158 -10.95 25.18 -1.21
CA GLY A 158 -12.29 24.73 -1.63
C GLY A 158 -13.15 25.76 -2.37
N PHE A 159 -12.81 27.05 -2.33
CA PHE A 159 -13.61 28.08 -2.97
C PHE A 159 -12.82 28.81 -4.08
N PRO A 160 -13.34 28.85 -5.33
CA PRO A 160 -12.79 29.68 -6.40
C PRO A 160 -13.09 31.16 -6.13
N SER A 161 -12.44 31.71 -5.11
CA SER A 161 -12.43 33.12 -4.76
C SER A 161 -11.32 33.82 -5.55
N LYS A 162 -11.55 35.06 -5.98
CA LYS A 162 -10.48 35.91 -6.54
C LYS A 162 -9.44 36.32 -5.49
N GLN A 163 -9.73 36.17 -4.20
CA GLN A 163 -8.85 36.55 -3.08
C GLN A 163 -8.93 35.52 -1.91
N PRO A 164 -8.49 34.27 -2.11
CA PRO A 164 -8.58 33.22 -1.09
C PRO A 164 -7.79 33.56 0.18
N TYR A 165 -6.68 34.28 0.05
CA TYR A 165 -5.85 34.74 1.17
C TYR A 165 -6.55 35.75 2.07
N LEU A 166 -7.43 36.61 1.51
CA LEU A 166 -8.18 37.59 2.30
C LEU A 166 -9.25 36.88 3.16
N LEU A 167 -9.95 35.90 2.60
CA LEU A 167 -10.92 35.09 3.33
C LEU A 167 -10.25 34.27 4.44
N ALA A 168 -9.07 33.72 4.18
CA ALA A 168 -8.26 33.02 5.17
C ALA A 168 -7.81 33.96 6.31
N LEU A 169 -7.37 35.18 5.96
CA LEU A 169 -7.00 36.21 6.94
C LEU A 169 -8.19 36.61 7.80
N ILE A 170 -9.37 36.81 7.20
CA ILE A 170 -10.61 37.14 7.94
C ILE A 170 -10.97 35.99 8.90
N ALA A 171 -10.92 34.73 8.45
CA ALA A 171 -11.17 33.57 9.30
C ALA A 171 -10.17 33.48 10.46
N LEU A 172 -8.89 33.75 10.21
CA LEU A 172 -7.84 33.78 11.23
C LEU A 172 -8.00 34.94 12.22
N VAL A 173 -8.41 36.13 11.76
CA VAL A 173 -8.68 37.27 12.64
C VAL A 173 -9.92 37.01 13.49
N ALA A 174 -10.97 36.43 12.90
CA ALA A 174 -12.18 36.00 13.63
C ALA A 174 -11.84 34.93 14.68
N ALA A 175 -10.93 34.01 14.38
CA ALA A 175 -10.38 33.02 15.30
C ALA A 175 -9.76 33.64 16.55
N LEU A 176 -8.81 34.55 16.32
CA LEU A 176 -8.06 35.24 17.35
C LEU A 176 -9.01 36.12 18.16
N GLY A 177 -9.98 36.74 17.48
CA GLY A 177 -11.10 37.45 18.10
C GLY A 177 -11.95 36.56 19.00
N PHE A 178 -12.27 35.33 18.58
CA PHE A 178 -13.03 34.37 19.41
C PHE A 178 -12.23 33.87 20.62
N ILE A 179 -10.93 33.60 20.46
CA ILE A 179 -10.02 33.25 21.56
C ILE A 179 -9.95 34.38 22.59
N VAL A 180 -9.83 35.63 22.12
CA VAL A 180 -9.88 36.80 22.99
C VAL A 180 -11.28 36.99 23.59
N GLY A 181 -12.33 36.69 22.83
CA GLY A 181 -13.74 36.73 23.23
C GLY A 181 -14.07 35.77 24.37
N LEU A 182 -13.41 34.60 24.45
CA LEU A 182 -13.55 33.67 25.57
C LEU A 182 -13.25 34.34 26.92
N LYS A 183 -12.37 35.35 26.98
CA LYS A 183 -12.12 36.16 28.18
C LYS A 183 -13.38 36.80 28.74
N PHE A 184 -14.28 37.22 27.86
CA PHE A 184 -15.49 37.95 28.21
C PHE A 184 -16.71 37.02 28.34
N VAL A 185 -16.74 35.93 27.57
CA VAL A 185 -17.84 34.96 27.58
C VAL A 185 -17.75 34.01 28.78
N LEU A 186 -16.55 33.56 29.17
CA LEU A 186 -16.39 32.59 30.25
C LEU A 186 -16.92 33.08 31.62
N PRO A 187 -16.68 34.34 32.05
CA PRO A 187 -17.27 34.86 33.29
C PRO A 187 -18.80 34.95 33.25
N LEU A 188 -19.39 35.28 32.10
CA LEU A 188 -20.84 35.32 31.91
C LEU A 188 -21.45 33.92 32.00
N LEU A 189 -20.80 32.93 31.36
CA LEU A 189 -21.18 31.53 31.47
C LEU A 189 -21.01 31.02 32.90
N HIS A 190 -19.92 31.38 33.59
CA HIS A 190 -19.69 31.01 34.99
C HIS A 190 -20.85 31.46 35.89
N GLY A 191 -21.20 32.74 35.85
CA GLY A 191 -22.32 33.26 36.65
C GLY A 191 -23.70 32.72 36.23
N TRP A 192 -23.86 32.22 34.99
CA TRP A 192 -25.07 31.53 34.56
C TRP A 192 -25.12 30.07 35.07
N PHE A 193 -24.00 29.36 34.99
CA PHE A 193 -23.84 28.00 35.50
C PHE A 193 -24.00 27.94 37.03
N GLU A 194 -23.42 28.89 37.77
CA GLU A 194 -23.55 28.98 39.23
C GLU A 194 -25.02 29.11 39.67
N ARG A 195 -25.80 29.96 38.99
CA ARG A 195 -27.25 30.13 39.25
C ARG A 195 -28.05 28.85 38.97
N TRP A 196 -27.67 28.10 37.93
CA TRP A 196 -28.33 26.84 37.58
C TRP A 196 -27.93 25.66 38.48
N ALA A 197 -26.73 25.68 39.06
CA ALA A 197 -26.22 24.64 39.93
C ALA A 197 -26.96 24.55 41.27
N GLN A 198 -27.43 25.69 41.79
CA GLN A 198 -28.00 25.83 43.14
C GLN A 198 -29.33 25.08 43.37
N HIS A 199 -30.01 24.59 42.31
CA HIS A 199 -31.39 24.06 42.40
C HIS A 199 -31.57 22.64 41.82
N ARG A 200 -30.51 21.81 41.77
CA ARG A 200 -30.57 20.48 41.13
C ARG A 200 -30.04 19.36 42.01
N ASN A 201 -30.28 18.12 41.57
CA ASN A 201 -29.88 16.91 42.29
C ASN A 201 -28.34 16.77 42.41
N ARG A 202 -27.88 15.88 43.30
CA ARG A 202 -26.46 15.69 43.64
C ARG A 202 -25.53 15.35 42.47
N VAL A 203 -26.06 14.72 41.41
CA VAL A 203 -25.27 14.38 40.22
C VAL A 203 -25.09 15.60 39.33
N VAL A 204 -26.15 16.38 39.14
CA VAL A 204 -26.12 17.61 38.34
C VAL A 204 -25.25 18.66 39.02
N SER A 205 -25.37 18.89 40.34
CA SER A 205 -24.51 19.85 41.05
C SER A 205 -23.02 19.50 40.89
N LYS A 206 -22.62 18.22 41.01
CA LYS A 206 -21.22 17.80 40.76
C LYS A 206 -20.73 18.06 39.33
N LEU A 207 -21.60 17.93 38.33
CA LEU A 207 -21.27 18.25 36.94
C LEU A 207 -21.06 19.75 36.76
N PHE A 208 -21.90 20.57 37.39
CA PHE A 208 -21.77 22.03 37.34
C PHE A 208 -20.53 22.51 38.11
N ASP A 209 -20.24 21.97 39.30
CA ASP A 209 -19.01 22.26 40.06
C ASP A 209 -17.76 21.94 39.21
N PHE A 210 -17.82 20.84 38.45
CA PHE A 210 -16.77 20.49 37.51
C PHE A 210 -16.64 21.51 36.37
N VAL A 211 -17.73 21.94 35.75
CA VAL A 211 -17.71 22.98 34.71
C VAL A 211 -17.17 24.31 35.26
N LEU A 212 -17.56 24.69 36.48
CA LEU A 212 -17.07 25.89 37.16
C LEU A 212 -15.55 25.80 37.40
N SER A 213 -15.04 24.62 37.77
CA SER A 213 -13.59 24.41 37.92
C SER A 213 -12.79 24.56 36.61
N ILE A 214 -13.42 24.38 35.44
CA ILE A 214 -12.81 24.64 34.13
C ILE A 214 -12.68 26.14 33.91
N THR A 215 -13.77 26.88 34.15
CA THR A 215 -13.76 28.36 34.05
C THR A 215 -12.75 28.98 35.01
N ASP A 216 -12.66 28.47 36.25
CA ASP A 216 -11.69 28.93 37.24
C ASP A 216 -10.26 28.65 36.80
N ALA A 217 -10.00 27.47 36.22
CA ALA A 217 -8.69 27.12 35.68
C ALA A 217 -8.28 28.01 34.49
N VAL A 218 -9.24 28.35 33.61
CA VAL A 218 -8.99 29.31 32.51
C VAL A 218 -8.65 30.67 33.09
N GLU A 219 -9.44 31.17 34.04
CA GLU A 219 -9.24 32.47 34.66
C GLU A 219 -7.92 32.54 35.45
N ALA A 220 -7.57 31.49 36.18
CA ALA A 220 -6.29 31.36 36.89
C ALA A 220 -5.11 31.40 35.90
N THR A 221 -5.21 30.71 34.76
CA THR A 221 -4.18 30.73 33.72
C THR A 221 -4.01 32.11 33.09
N MET A 222 -5.12 32.83 32.91
CA MET A 222 -5.11 34.22 32.42
C MET A 222 -4.48 35.18 33.44
N LYS A 223 -4.79 35.01 34.74
CA LYS A 223 -4.23 35.81 35.85
C LYS A 223 -2.73 35.55 36.04
N ALA A 224 -2.28 34.32 35.84
CA ALA A 224 -0.89 33.90 35.99
C ALA A 224 0.06 34.45 34.90
N ARG A 225 -0.43 35.25 33.93
CA ARG A 225 0.36 35.83 32.81
C ARG A 225 1.09 34.80 31.93
N VAL A 226 0.81 33.50 32.07
CA VAL A 226 1.38 32.43 31.25
C VAL A 226 0.54 32.10 30.01
N PHE A 227 -0.64 32.71 29.87
CA PHE A 227 -1.58 32.45 28.78
C PHE A 227 -0.93 32.55 27.38
N GLY A 228 -0.11 33.57 27.14
CA GLY A 228 0.62 33.72 25.87
C GLY A 228 1.60 32.57 25.59
N SER A 229 2.26 32.06 26.63
CA SER A 229 3.14 30.89 26.52
C SER A 229 2.35 29.62 26.20
N VAL A 230 1.18 29.42 26.83
CA VAL A 230 0.31 28.26 26.58
C VAL A 230 -0.23 28.26 25.13
N ILE A 231 -0.64 29.42 24.63
CA ILE A 231 -1.08 29.59 23.23
C ILE A 231 0.09 29.30 22.26
N SER A 232 1.27 29.86 22.52
CA SER A 232 2.46 29.64 21.70
C SER A 232 2.87 28.17 21.64
N LEU A 233 2.88 27.49 22.80
CA LEU A 233 3.11 26.05 22.88
C LEU A 233 2.06 25.26 22.13
N THR A 234 0.79 25.65 22.20
CA THR A 234 -0.29 24.96 21.48
C THR A 234 -0.13 25.09 19.97
N LEU A 235 0.15 26.30 19.46
CA LEU A 235 0.44 26.52 18.04
C LEU A 235 1.66 25.71 17.59
N LEU A 236 2.74 25.69 18.38
CA LEU A 236 3.94 24.93 18.08
C LEU A 236 3.68 23.41 18.03
N ILE A 237 2.95 22.86 19.00
CA ILE A 237 2.57 21.43 19.03
C ILE A 237 1.76 21.07 17.77
N ARG A 238 0.85 21.96 17.35
CA ARG A 238 0.02 21.75 16.16
C ARG A 238 0.85 21.83 14.88
N LEU A 239 1.72 22.83 14.77
CA LEU A 239 2.66 22.98 13.66
C LEU A 239 3.54 21.73 13.51
N LEU A 240 4.17 21.28 14.61
CA LEU A 240 4.98 20.06 14.62
C LEU A 240 4.16 18.85 14.17
N LYS A 241 2.95 18.65 14.70
CA LYS A 241 2.08 17.54 14.29
C LYS A 241 1.85 17.54 12.79
N TYR A 242 1.47 18.68 12.21
CA TYR A 242 1.14 18.74 10.78
C TYR A 242 2.36 18.66 9.87
N ILE A 243 3.50 19.25 10.24
CA ILE A 243 4.76 19.05 9.50
C ILE A 243 5.16 17.58 9.54
N GLY A 244 5.04 16.93 10.70
CA GLY A 244 5.32 15.51 10.85
C GLY A 244 4.41 14.65 9.96
N LEU A 245 3.09 14.89 9.99
CA LEU A 245 2.13 14.18 9.15
C LEU A 245 2.40 14.40 7.65
N LEU A 246 2.80 15.61 7.23
CA LEU A 246 3.21 15.86 5.85
C LEU A 246 4.44 15.06 5.47
N CYS A 247 5.47 15.00 6.34
CA CYS A 247 6.65 14.18 6.09
C CYS A 247 6.25 12.72 5.90
N LEU A 248 5.43 12.17 6.79
CA LEU A 248 4.99 10.79 6.73
C LEU A 248 4.15 10.49 5.48
N PHE A 249 3.21 11.38 5.16
CA PHE A 249 2.36 11.27 3.98
C PHE A 249 3.18 11.24 2.69
N TYR A 250 4.08 12.22 2.49
CA TYR A 250 4.93 12.23 1.30
C TYR A 250 5.93 11.08 1.29
N GLY A 251 6.43 10.67 2.45
CA GLY A 251 7.32 9.52 2.57
C GLY A 251 6.66 8.22 2.13
N LEU A 252 5.38 8.06 2.42
CA LEU A 252 4.59 6.90 1.98
C LEU A 252 4.14 7.02 0.52
N ALA A 253 3.73 8.22 0.08
CA ALA A 253 3.21 8.44 -1.27
C ALA A 253 4.27 8.31 -2.37
N GLN A 254 5.51 8.76 -2.14
CA GLN A 254 6.54 8.86 -3.18
C GLN A 254 6.88 7.54 -3.90
N GLY A 255 6.76 6.39 -3.23
CA GLY A 255 7.06 5.08 -3.85
C GLY A 255 5.89 4.44 -4.58
N ASN A 256 4.64 4.73 -4.17
CA ASN A 256 3.49 3.89 -4.48
C ASN A 256 2.30 4.67 -5.03
N PHE A 257 2.22 5.97 -4.74
CA PHE A 257 1.08 6.82 -5.10
C PHE A 257 1.57 8.16 -5.67
N PRO A 258 2.07 8.19 -6.94
CA PRO A 258 2.67 9.38 -7.54
C PRO A 258 1.75 10.60 -7.54
N GLU A 259 0.46 10.41 -7.84
CA GLU A 259 -0.56 11.45 -7.79
C GLU A 259 -0.74 12.08 -6.40
N MET A 260 -0.53 11.29 -5.34
CA MET A 260 -0.57 11.79 -3.97
C MET A 260 0.74 12.51 -3.61
N ALA A 261 1.87 12.04 -4.15
CA ALA A 261 3.17 12.65 -3.94
C ALA A 261 3.29 14.03 -4.63
N GLU A 262 2.64 14.22 -5.77
CA GLU A 262 2.59 15.50 -6.50
C GLU A 262 1.56 16.49 -5.93
N MET A 263 0.69 16.03 -5.03
CA MET A 263 -0.36 16.87 -4.47
C MET A 263 0.22 18.00 -3.61
N SER A 264 -0.30 19.22 -3.77
CA SER A 264 0.19 20.37 -3.03
C SER A 264 0.04 20.18 -1.52
N SER A 265 1.04 20.63 -0.75
CA SER A 265 1.06 20.42 0.70
C SER A 265 -0.12 21.08 1.41
N LEU A 266 -0.70 22.14 0.83
CA LEU A 266 -1.90 22.79 1.37
C LEU A 266 -3.16 21.89 1.26
N LYS A 267 -3.30 21.16 0.14
CA LYS A 267 -4.39 20.18 -0.05
C LYS A 267 -4.25 19.01 0.91
N VAL A 268 -3.04 18.45 1.01
CA VAL A 268 -2.72 17.35 1.93
C VAL A 268 -2.94 17.79 3.38
N LEU A 269 -2.49 18.99 3.75
CA LEU A 269 -2.71 19.55 5.09
C LEU A 269 -4.22 19.69 5.40
N GLY A 270 -5.00 20.19 4.44
CA GLY A 270 -6.46 20.26 4.56
C GLY A 270 -7.07 18.89 4.83
N ALA A 271 -6.63 17.85 4.10
CA ALA A 271 -7.07 16.48 4.30
C ALA A 271 -6.72 15.94 5.69
N MET A 272 -5.49 16.15 6.17
CA MET A 272 -5.09 15.74 7.53
C MET A 272 -5.93 16.44 8.61
N MET A 273 -6.29 17.70 8.41
CA MET A 273 -7.18 18.42 9.32
C MET A 273 -8.60 17.85 9.29
N ALA A 274 -9.13 17.54 8.11
CA ALA A 274 -10.43 16.89 7.97
C ALA A 274 -10.45 15.53 8.69
N SER A 275 -9.39 14.72 8.54
CA SER A 275 -9.21 13.46 9.26
C SER A 275 -9.25 13.62 10.78
N GLU A 276 -8.61 14.65 11.33
CA GLU A 276 -8.63 14.93 12.78
C GLU A 276 -10.03 15.34 13.28
N MET A 277 -10.78 16.08 12.46
CA MET A 277 -12.14 16.49 12.78
C MET A 277 -13.08 15.28 12.79
N THR A 278 -13.01 14.42 11.78
CA THR A 278 -13.85 13.22 11.69
C THR A 278 -13.48 12.19 12.75
N ALA A 279 -12.20 12.03 13.08
CA ALA A 279 -11.74 11.21 14.21
C ALA A 279 -12.23 11.73 15.58
N SER A 280 -12.61 13.00 15.67
CA SER A 280 -13.17 13.60 16.89
C SER A 280 -14.69 13.46 17.01
N MET A 281 -15.38 12.91 16.00
CA MET A 281 -16.82 12.69 16.04
C MET A 281 -17.17 11.57 17.04
N PRO A 282 -18.36 11.61 17.68
CA PRO A 282 -18.80 10.60 18.64
C PRO A 282 -19.26 9.31 17.95
N VAL A 283 -18.43 8.77 17.05
CA VAL A 283 -18.67 7.53 16.32
C VAL A 283 -17.93 6.40 17.04
N PRO A 284 -18.54 5.24 17.25
CA PRO A 284 -17.86 4.09 17.85
C PRO A 284 -16.85 3.51 16.85
N ALA A 285 -15.64 4.08 16.83
CA ALA A 285 -14.51 3.60 16.04
C ALA A 285 -13.36 3.19 16.98
N LEU A 286 -12.74 2.05 16.70
CA LEU A 286 -11.58 1.56 17.42
C LEU A 286 -10.33 2.27 16.89
N MET A 287 -9.57 2.96 17.75
CA MET A 287 -8.37 3.72 17.37
C MET A 287 -8.62 4.73 16.23
N SER A 288 -9.86 5.20 16.10
CA SER A 288 -10.32 6.07 15.02
C SER A 288 -10.11 5.52 13.59
N PHE A 289 -9.84 4.21 13.44
CA PHE A 289 -9.84 3.58 12.12
C PHE A 289 -11.22 3.68 11.48
N GLY A 290 -11.24 4.03 10.21
CA GLY A 290 -12.44 4.34 9.44
C GLY A 290 -12.80 5.82 9.51
N THR A 291 -12.93 6.39 10.70
CA THR A 291 -13.35 7.80 10.83
C THR A 291 -12.24 8.77 10.43
N TRP A 292 -11.00 8.49 10.78
CA TRP A 292 -9.85 9.32 10.41
C TRP A 292 -9.63 9.29 8.88
N GLU A 293 -9.67 8.11 8.27
CA GLU A 293 -9.50 7.94 6.83
C GLU A 293 -10.66 8.60 6.06
N LEU A 294 -11.91 8.46 6.53
CA LEU A 294 -13.08 9.01 5.86
C LEU A 294 -12.98 10.53 5.64
N GLY A 295 -12.55 11.28 6.65
CA GLY A 295 -12.42 12.73 6.55
C GLY A 295 -11.39 13.16 5.52
N GLY A 296 -10.20 12.57 5.60
CA GLY A 296 -9.11 12.85 4.66
C GLY A 296 -9.43 12.39 3.24
N MET A 297 -9.94 11.17 3.09
CA MET A 297 -10.25 10.56 1.80
C MET A 297 -11.30 11.38 1.06
N THR A 298 -12.35 11.82 1.75
CA THR A 298 -13.39 12.68 1.18
C THR A 298 -12.80 13.96 0.62
N LEU A 299 -11.92 14.62 1.37
CA LEU A 299 -11.35 15.89 0.95
C LEU A 299 -10.28 15.72 -0.14
N LEU A 300 -9.47 14.65 -0.09
CA LEU A 300 -8.52 14.32 -1.16
C LEU A 300 -9.25 13.98 -2.47
N ALA A 301 -10.32 13.18 -2.40
CA ALA A 301 -11.17 12.87 -3.55
C ALA A 301 -11.81 14.14 -4.12
N PHE A 302 -12.27 15.07 -3.28
CA PHE A 302 -12.74 16.39 -3.71
C PHE A 302 -11.66 17.20 -4.45
N PHE A 303 -10.38 17.03 -4.09
CA PHE A 303 -9.26 17.66 -4.80
C PHE A 303 -8.78 16.90 -6.05
N GLY A 304 -9.49 15.84 -6.44
CA GLY A 304 -9.23 15.05 -7.64
C GLY A 304 -8.35 13.81 -7.42
N ALA A 305 -8.09 13.41 -6.17
CA ALA A 305 -7.37 12.18 -5.89
C ALA A 305 -8.20 10.94 -6.25
N ILE A 306 -7.54 9.87 -6.71
CA ILE A 306 -8.22 8.59 -6.89
C ILE A 306 -8.61 8.06 -5.50
N PRO A 307 -9.89 7.66 -5.28
CA PRO A 307 -10.36 7.21 -3.99
C PRO A 307 -9.54 6.06 -3.38
N GLN A 308 -9.08 5.12 -4.20
CA GLN A 308 -8.20 4.03 -3.78
C GLN A 308 -6.86 4.55 -3.23
N ALA A 309 -6.14 5.38 -3.99
CA ALA A 309 -4.84 5.88 -3.56
C ALA A 309 -4.96 6.77 -2.31
N ALA A 310 -6.01 7.59 -2.24
CA ALA A 310 -6.30 8.40 -1.07
C ALA A 310 -6.55 7.53 0.17
N LEU A 311 -7.37 6.49 0.05
CA LEU A 311 -7.65 5.57 1.15
C LEU A 311 -6.40 4.83 1.60
N LEU A 312 -5.64 4.23 0.67
CA LEU A 312 -4.44 3.45 0.98
C LEU A 312 -3.33 4.32 1.57
N THR A 313 -3.12 5.52 1.04
CA THR A 313 -2.13 6.46 1.58
C THR A 313 -2.48 6.87 3.01
N LEU A 314 -3.75 7.26 3.24
CA LEU A 314 -4.22 7.66 4.57
C LEU A 314 -4.17 6.51 5.58
N LEU A 315 -4.60 5.33 5.17
CA LEU A 315 -4.56 4.14 6.02
C LEU A 315 -3.12 3.78 6.38
N GLY A 316 -2.18 3.87 5.42
CA GLY A 316 -0.76 3.64 5.67
C GLY A 316 -0.16 4.66 6.64
N VAL A 317 -0.45 5.95 6.45
CA VAL A 317 -0.06 7.02 7.38
C VAL A 317 -0.59 6.72 8.77
N HIS A 318 -1.87 6.37 8.89
CA HIS A 318 -2.50 6.11 10.18
C HIS A 318 -1.93 4.87 10.88
N ILE A 319 -1.66 3.78 10.15
CA ILE A 319 -1.00 2.60 10.70
C ILE A 319 0.39 2.96 11.25
N GLN A 320 1.18 3.72 10.49
CA GLN A 320 2.52 4.12 10.89
C GLN A 320 2.52 5.06 12.10
N THR A 321 1.58 6.03 12.18
CA THR A 321 1.45 6.90 13.35
C THR A 321 1.06 6.11 14.59
N GLN A 322 0.07 5.23 14.48
CA GLN A 322 -0.39 4.39 15.59
C GLN A 322 0.74 3.46 16.08
N ALA A 323 1.43 2.78 15.18
CA ALA A 323 2.56 1.92 15.54
C ALA A 323 3.65 2.67 16.32
N LEU A 324 3.97 3.90 15.91
CA LEU A 324 4.93 4.75 16.61
C LEU A 324 4.44 5.16 18.00
N ASP A 325 3.20 5.66 18.11
CA ASP A 325 2.63 6.10 19.39
C ASP A 325 2.51 4.95 20.39
N TYR A 326 2.14 3.74 19.93
CA TYR A 326 2.16 2.53 20.76
C TYR A 326 3.58 2.17 21.19
N GLY A 327 4.55 2.17 20.29
CA GLY A 327 5.94 1.87 20.61
C GLY A 327 6.51 2.81 21.67
N ILE A 328 6.35 4.13 21.47
CA ILE A 328 6.82 5.16 22.40
C ILE A 328 6.05 5.07 23.73
N GLY A 329 4.74 4.90 23.70
CA GLY A 329 3.90 4.81 24.89
C GLY A 329 4.21 3.59 25.76
N ILE A 330 4.40 2.43 25.15
CA ILE A 330 4.79 1.19 25.86
C ILE A 330 6.18 1.37 26.48
N ALA A 331 7.16 1.89 25.71
CA ALA A 331 8.49 2.15 26.22
C ALA A 331 8.47 3.14 27.40
N ALA A 332 7.67 4.21 27.31
CA ALA A 332 7.51 5.19 28.37
C ALA A 332 6.81 4.60 29.61
N PHE A 333 5.79 3.76 29.40
CA PHE A 333 5.12 3.04 30.48
C PHE A 333 6.11 2.12 31.21
N LEU A 334 6.86 1.29 30.47
CA LEU A 334 7.88 0.43 31.06
C LEU A 334 8.95 1.24 31.78
N ALA A 335 9.43 2.35 31.21
CA ALA A 335 10.40 3.24 31.85
C ALA A 335 9.87 3.81 33.18
N LEU A 336 8.60 4.25 33.22
CA LEU A 336 7.96 4.69 34.46
C LEU A 336 7.93 3.55 35.51
N PHE A 337 7.63 2.33 35.10
CA PHE A 337 7.54 1.17 36.00
C PHE A 337 8.90 0.63 36.48
N LEU A 338 9.90 0.58 35.59
CA LEU A 338 11.18 -0.08 35.84
C LEU A 338 12.22 0.85 36.47
N LEU A 339 12.28 2.12 36.04
CA LEU A 339 13.38 3.01 36.41
C LEU A 339 13.18 3.69 37.76
N ASN A 340 11.97 3.67 38.33
CA ASN A 340 11.68 4.29 39.62
C ASN A 340 10.60 3.46 40.33
N GLY A 341 11.00 2.63 41.29
CA GLY A 341 10.16 1.77 42.15
C GLY A 341 9.19 2.52 43.09
N GLY A 342 8.55 3.59 42.62
CA GLY A 342 7.61 4.41 43.36
C GLY A 342 6.16 3.97 43.17
N ARG A 343 5.52 3.57 44.27
CA ARG A 343 4.07 3.48 44.60
C ARG A 343 3.07 2.80 43.65
N VAL A 344 3.24 2.83 42.32
CA VAL A 344 2.32 2.15 41.37
C VAL A 344 2.42 0.62 41.49
N GLY A 345 3.58 0.10 41.88
CA GLY A 345 3.81 -1.32 42.12
C GLY A 345 3.19 -1.88 43.41
N GLN A 346 2.67 -1.05 44.31
CA GLN A 346 2.10 -1.47 45.59
C GLN A 346 0.58 -1.68 45.57
N THR A 347 -0.14 -1.18 44.57
CA THR A 347 -1.60 -1.29 44.47
C THR A 347 -2.10 -2.52 43.70
N LEU A 348 -1.20 -3.25 43.01
CA LEU A 348 -1.53 -4.48 42.30
C LEU A 348 -0.83 -5.67 42.95
N SER A 349 -1.57 -6.72 43.30
CA SER A 349 -1.00 -7.96 43.83
C SER A 349 0.05 -8.54 42.86
N GLY A 350 1.12 -9.13 43.39
CA GLY A 350 2.28 -9.59 42.59
C GLY A 350 1.91 -10.46 41.40
N ARG A 351 0.83 -11.25 41.51
CA ARG A 351 0.31 -12.08 40.42
C ARG A 351 -0.27 -11.25 39.27
N ARG A 352 -1.07 -10.21 39.55
CA ARG A 352 -1.63 -9.31 38.53
C ARG A 352 -0.55 -8.46 37.84
N ARG A 353 0.45 -8.01 38.61
CA ARG A 353 1.63 -7.31 38.08
C ARG A 353 2.37 -8.16 37.05
N ASN A 354 2.62 -9.42 37.37
CA ASN A 354 3.33 -10.34 36.48
C ASN A 354 2.49 -10.72 35.25
N THR A 355 1.16 -10.81 35.39
CA THR A 355 0.27 -11.11 34.25
C THR A 355 0.22 -9.94 33.26
N LEU A 356 0.19 -8.70 33.75
CA LEU A 356 0.18 -7.49 32.91
C LEU A 356 1.52 -7.31 32.19
N LEU A 357 2.64 -7.53 32.89
CA LEU A 357 3.97 -7.52 32.26
C LEU A 357 4.09 -8.63 31.21
N ALA A 358 3.63 -9.85 31.48
CA ALA A 358 3.63 -10.93 30.52
C ALA A 358 2.80 -10.61 29.26
N ALA A 359 1.64 -9.95 29.41
CA ALA A 359 0.82 -9.54 28.27
C ALA A 359 1.51 -8.44 27.43
N VAL A 360 2.12 -7.45 28.06
CA VAL A 360 2.89 -6.40 27.37
C VAL A 360 4.10 -6.98 26.66
N PHE A 361 4.84 -7.89 27.32
CA PHE A 361 5.96 -8.59 26.70
C PHE A 361 5.50 -9.52 25.57
N ALA A 362 4.35 -10.17 25.68
CA ALA A 362 3.81 -11.02 24.61
C ALA A 362 3.42 -10.19 23.38
N VAL A 363 2.80 -9.01 23.57
CA VAL A 363 2.46 -8.11 22.45
C VAL A 363 3.73 -7.51 21.84
N ALA A 364 4.68 -7.06 22.65
CA ALA A 364 5.97 -6.55 22.17
C ALA A 364 6.80 -7.64 21.46
N ALA A 365 6.79 -8.88 21.98
CA ALA A 365 7.45 -10.02 21.37
C ALA A 365 6.74 -10.49 20.10
N ALA A 366 5.41 -10.43 20.01
CA ALA A 366 4.68 -10.71 18.78
C ALA A 366 4.96 -9.64 17.71
N ALA A 367 5.03 -8.37 18.10
CA ALA A 367 5.43 -7.28 17.21
C ALA A 367 6.89 -7.42 16.74
N LEU A 368 7.81 -7.71 17.67
CA LEU A 368 9.21 -7.98 17.34
C LEU A 368 9.39 -9.26 16.52
N ALA A 369 8.63 -10.31 16.80
CA ALA A 369 8.62 -11.55 16.04
C ALA A 369 8.07 -11.32 14.64
N TRP A 370 7.04 -10.49 14.45
CA TRP A 370 6.58 -10.07 13.13
C TRP A 370 7.68 -9.28 12.41
N PHE A 371 8.29 -8.27 13.05
CA PHE A 371 9.42 -7.53 12.48
C PHE A 371 10.64 -8.42 12.18
N ALA A 372 10.84 -9.49 12.94
CA ALA A 372 11.92 -10.45 12.75
C ALA A 372 11.55 -11.58 11.79
N HIS A 373 10.26 -11.83 11.52
CA HIS A 373 9.80 -12.92 10.66
C HIS A 373 10.11 -12.65 9.18
N ASP A 374 10.39 -11.40 8.81
CA ASP A 374 10.91 -11.03 7.48
C ASP A 374 12.45 -11.06 7.39
N LYS A 375 13.14 -11.65 8.37
CA LYS A 375 14.57 -12.01 8.25
C LYS A 375 14.77 -13.50 7.97
N ALA A 376 14.02 -14.03 7.00
CA ALA A 376 14.62 -14.99 6.08
C ALA A 376 15.60 -14.21 5.17
N PRO A 377 16.71 -14.80 4.68
CA PRO A 377 17.83 -14.03 4.18
C PRO A 377 17.51 -13.27 2.88
N ASN A 378 17.58 -11.94 3.02
CA ASN A 378 18.21 -10.94 2.13
C ASN A 378 17.61 -10.68 0.74
N SER A 379 16.95 -9.52 0.65
CA SER A 379 17.37 -8.49 -0.30
C SER A 379 18.86 -8.18 -0.07
N GLN A 380 19.72 -8.72 -0.93
CA GLN A 380 21.07 -8.19 -1.04
C GLN A 380 20.96 -6.75 -1.55
N SER A 381 21.64 -5.85 -0.85
CA SER A 381 22.06 -4.56 -1.37
C SER A 381 22.57 -4.72 -2.79
N LEU A 382 22.08 -3.87 -3.69
CA LEU A 382 22.65 -3.63 -5.02
C LEU A 382 24.11 -3.18 -4.86
N SER A 383 25.02 -4.14 -4.77
CA SER A 383 26.47 -3.94 -4.83
C SER A 383 27.03 -4.99 -5.78
N GLU A 384 27.59 -4.48 -6.88
CA GLU A 384 28.42 -5.16 -7.87
C GLU A 384 27.86 -6.46 -8.45
N ALA A 385 27.27 -6.32 -9.65
CA ALA A 385 26.99 -7.39 -10.60
C ALA A 385 28.19 -8.35 -10.69
N THR A 386 28.11 -9.44 -9.94
CA THR A 386 29.02 -10.57 -10.06
C THR A 386 28.24 -11.65 -10.78
N ALA A 387 28.59 -11.92 -12.03
CA ALA A 387 27.96 -12.95 -12.86
C ALA A 387 28.01 -14.30 -12.13
N ILE A 388 26.87 -14.75 -11.60
CA ILE A 388 26.72 -16.11 -11.09
C ILE A 388 26.54 -17.03 -12.28
N SER A 389 27.50 -17.94 -12.45
CA SER A 389 27.55 -18.87 -13.58
C SER A 389 26.38 -19.86 -13.54
N ILE A 390 25.62 -19.92 -14.65
CA ILE A 390 24.47 -20.82 -14.89
C ILE A 390 24.97 -22.20 -15.38
N THR A 391 26.08 -22.68 -14.83
CA THR A 391 26.68 -23.92 -15.35
C THR A 391 25.75 -25.09 -15.07
N ARG A 392 25.39 -25.86 -16.10
CA ARG A 392 24.77 -27.18 -15.92
C ARG A 392 25.52 -27.92 -14.81
N PRO A 393 24.82 -28.68 -13.93
CA PRO A 393 25.48 -29.49 -12.92
C PRO A 393 26.62 -30.31 -13.54
N ALA A 394 27.79 -30.28 -12.91
CA ALA A 394 28.96 -31.01 -13.40
C ALA A 394 28.61 -32.50 -13.58
N GLY A 395 28.75 -33.01 -14.81
CA GLY A 395 28.44 -34.40 -15.17
C GLY A 395 27.15 -34.63 -15.96
N SER A 396 26.35 -33.59 -16.26
CA SER A 396 25.16 -33.71 -17.12
C SER A 396 25.45 -33.17 -18.54
N PRO A 397 25.87 -34.00 -19.51
CA PRO A 397 26.08 -33.54 -20.89
C PRO A 397 24.77 -33.04 -21.51
N LEU A 398 24.86 -32.10 -22.45
CA LEU A 398 23.71 -31.66 -23.23
C LEU A 398 23.21 -32.83 -24.10
N PRO A 399 21.90 -33.13 -24.14
CA PRO A 399 21.40 -34.21 -25.00
C PRO A 399 21.76 -33.95 -26.47
N ALA A 400 22.08 -35.02 -27.21
CA ALA A 400 22.50 -34.92 -28.61
C ALA A 400 21.48 -34.20 -29.50
N TRP A 401 20.18 -34.33 -29.20
CA TRP A 401 19.13 -33.65 -29.96
C TRP A 401 19.14 -32.14 -29.73
N VAL A 402 19.37 -31.65 -28.51
CA VAL A 402 19.53 -30.20 -28.23
C VAL A 402 20.83 -29.70 -28.83
N ALA A 403 21.90 -30.49 -28.73
CA ALA A 403 23.20 -30.18 -29.32
C ALA A 403 23.19 -30.14 -30.85
N SER A 404 22.13 -30.66 -31.49
CA SER A 404 21.93 -30.59 -32.95
C SER A 404 21.14 -29.37 -33.41
N LEU A 405 20.63 -28.55 -32.48
CA LEU A 405 19.87 -27.35 -32.80
C LEU A 405 20.81 -26.18 -33.07
N ASP A 406 20.50 -25.42 -34.11
CA ASP A 406 21.20 -24.18 -34.46
C ASP A 406 20.21 -23.02 -34.37
N GLY A 407 20.51 -22.02 -33.54
CA GLY A 407 19.62 -20.90 -33.27
C GLY A 407 19.83 -20.31 -31.88
N PHE A 408 18.79 -19.67 -31.33
CA PHE A 408 18.87 -19.03 -30.03
C PHE A 408 17.51 -18.91 -29.32
N ILE A 409 17.57 -18.73 -28.01
CA ILE A 409 16.42 -18.49 -27.14
C ILE A 409 16.60 -17.13 -26.48
N VAL A 410 15.52 -16.37 -26.37
CA VAL A 410 15.47 -15.12 -25.57
C VAL A 410 14.47 -15.25 -24.44
N TRP A 411 14.71 -14.61 -23.30
CA TRP A 411 13.79 -14.59 -22.17
C TRP A 411 14.05 -13.36 -21.29
N SER A 412 13.16 -13.10 -20.34
CA SER A 412 13.30 -12.04 -19.33
C SER A 412 13.89 -12.64 -18.04
N SER A 413 14.91 -12.04 -17.45
CA SER A 413 15.53 -12.59 -16.23
C SER A 413 16.03 -11.51 -15.28
N ASN A 414 15.70 -11.67 -14.00
CA ASN A 414 16.17 -10.78 -12.92
C ASN A 414 17.55 -11.16 -12.33
N ARG A 415 18.29 -12.05 -13.00
CA ARG A 415 19.61 -12.54 -12.54
C ARG A 415 20.69 -11.46 -12.40
N SER A 416 20.51 -10.30 -13.03
CA SER A 416 21.39 -9.11 -12.93
C SER A 416 20.93 -8.11 -11.84
N GLY A 417 19.87 -8.44 -11.09
CA GLY A 417 19.28 -7.58 -10.06
C GLY A 417 17.96 -6.93 -10.48
N ASN A 418 17.66 -6.86 -11.78
CA ASN A 418 16.38 -6.47 -12.36
C ASN A 418 16.12 -7.28 -13.64
N HIS A 419 14.87 -7.39 -14.09
CA HIS A 419 14.60 -8.11 -15.34
C HIS A 419 15.20 -7.36 -16.53
N ASP A 420 16.19 -7.98 -17.14
CA ASP A 420 16.71 -7.64 -18.46
C ASP A 420 16.29 -8.72 -19.47
N ILE A 421 16.46 -8.44 -20.76
CA ILE A 421 16.31 -9.45 -21.82
C ILE A 421 17.63 -10.18 -21.99
N TRP A 422 17.59 -11.51 -21.92
CA TRP A 422 18.74 -12.40 -22.07
C TRP A 422 18.63 -13.22 -23.33
N LEU A 423 19.78 -13.69 -23.82
CA LEU A 423 19.90 -14.59 -24.96
C LEU A 423 20.79 -15.77 -24.63
N MET A 424 20.40 -16.94 -25.12
CA MET A 424 21.14 -18.20 -25.08
C MET A 424 21.30 -18.69 -26.51
N ASN A 425 22.53 -18.83 -26.98
CA ASN A 425 22.80 -19.48 -28.26
C ASN A 425 22.68 -21.00 -28.11
N LEU A 426 22.26 -21.67 -29.19
CA LEU A 426 22.28 -23.12 -29.34
C LEU A 426 23.25 -23.47 -30.47
N PRO A 427 24.04 -24.57 -30.34
CA PRO A 427 24.02 -25.56 -29.27
C PRO A 427 25.00 -25.27 -28.11
N ASP A 428 25.80 -24.21 -28.21
CA ASP A 428 26.88 -23.92 -27.25
C ASP A 428 26.39 -23.51 -25.85
N MET A 429 25.08 -23.26 -25.70
CA MET A 429 24.41 -22.82 -24.47
C MET A 429 25.02 -21.52 -23.92
N HIS A 430 25.66 -20.72 -24.77
CA HIS A 430 26.30 -19.48 -24.34
C HIS A 430 25.25 -18.43 -24.03
N ILE A 431 25.21 -17.98 -22.77
CA ILE A 431 24.24 -17.00 -22.27
C ILE A 431 24.88 -15.62 -22.15
N ARG A 432 24.19 -14.60 -22.64
CA ARG A 432 24.58 -13.19 -22.47
C ARG A 432 23.36 -12.27 -22.32
N PRO A 433 23.50 -11.13 -21.63
CA PRO A 433 22.46 -10.11 -21.67
C PRO A 433 22.35 -9.55 -23.10
N LEU A 434 21.11 -9.29 -23.54
CA LEU A 434 20.82 -8.46 -24.71
C LEU A 434 20.61 -7.00 -24.33
N THR A 435 20.12 -6.75 -23.11
CA THR A 435 19.90 -5.43 -22.54
C THR A 435 20.48 -5.36 -21.13
N THR A 436 20.71 -4.14 -20.64
CA THR A 436 21.24 -3.86 -19.29
C THR A 436 20.65 -2.56 -18.76
N HIS A 437 19.34 -2.35 -18.97
CA HIS A 437 18.70 -1.07 -18.66
C HIS A 437 18.34 -1.00 -17.17
N PRO A 438 18.42 0.15 -16.49
CA PRO A 438 18.04 0.24 -15.07
C PRO A 438 16.55 -0.05 -14.80
N HIS A 439 15.71 -0.12 -15.82
CA HIS A 439 14.27 -0.34 -15.71
C HIS A 439 13.92 -1.76 -16.13
N THR A 440 12.90 -2.34 -15.49
CA THR A 440 12.51 -3.72 -15.74
C THR A 440 12.02 -3.91 -17.18
N GLU A 441 12.47 -4.99 -17.80
CA GLU A 441 12.22 -5.35 -19.18
C GLU A 441 11.68 -6.77 -19.25
N ASN A 442 10.50 -6.91 -19.84
CA ASN A 442 9.78 -8.17 -19.88
C ASN A 442 9.16 -8.44 -21.25
N PHE A 443 8.64 -9.67 -21.44
CA PHE A 443 7.92 -10.10 -22.64
C PHE A 443 8.75 -10.05 -23.93
N GLY A 444 10.03 -10.40 -23.89
CA GLY A 444 10.86 -10.50 -25.09
C GLY A 444 10.28 -11.46 -26.15
N ARG A 445 10.11 -10.99 -27.40
CA ARG A 445 9.64 -11.81 -28.54
C ARG A 445 10.52 -11.62 -29.76
N ILE A 446 10.94 -12.72 -30.36
CA ILE A 446 11.82 -12.75 -31.52
C ILE A 446 11.00 -12.45 -32.78
N SER A 447 11.54 -11.65 -33.69
CA SER A 447 10.93 -11.44 -35.00
C SER A 447 10.95 -12.72 -35.83
N PRO A 448 10.01 -12.92 -36.77
CA PRO A 448 9.99 -14.11 -37.62
C PRO A 448 11.29 -14.37 -38.39
N ASP A 449 12.01 -13.30 -38.74
CA ASP A 449 13.32 -13.37 -39.42
C ASP A 449 14.52 -13.61 -38.48
N GLY A 450 14.30 -13.68 -37.17
CA GLY A 450 15.36 -13.93 -36.17
C GLY A 450 16.31 -12.75 -35.95
N ARG A 451 16.03 -11.55 -36.49
CA ARG A 451 16.97 -10.42 -36.46
C ARG A 451 16.69 -9.39 -35.37
N LYS A 452 15.50 -9.42 -34.76
CA LYS A 452 15.05 -8.40 -33.82
C LYS A 452 14.33 -9.03 -32.64
N VAL A 453 14.33 -8.32 -31.51
CA VAL A 453 13.52 -8.64 -30.35
C VAL A 453 12.65 -7.45 -30.00
N VAL A 454 11.35 -7.67 -29.80
CA VAL A 454 10.46 -6.67 -29.20
C VAL A 454 10.22 -7.03 -27.74
N PHE A 455 10.16 -6.03 -26.86
CA PHE A 455 9.95 -6.22 -25.42
C PHE A 455 9.23 -5.00 -24.83
N ALA A 456 8.73 -5.15 -23.61
CA ALA A 456 8.16 -4.04 -22.84
C ALA A 456 9.19 -3.57 -21.81
N ARG A 457 9.42 -2.26 -21.73
CA ARG A 457 10.30 -1.61 -20.74
C ARG A 457 9.46 -0.70 -19.85
N SER A 458 9.61 -0.82 -18.53
CA SER A 458 8.87 0.02 -17.58
C SER A 458 9.41 1.46 -17.53
N HIS A 459 8.59 2.36 -17.01
CA HIS A 459 9.02 3.74 -16.69
C HIS A 459 9.73 3.85 -15.33
N LYS A 460 9.76 2.77 -14.54
CA LYS A 460 10.38 2.69 -13.21
C LYS A 460 11.42 1.58 -13.17
N GLU A 461 12.33 1.62 -12.21
CA GLU A 461 13.32 0.54 -12.01
C GLU A 461 12.64 -0.82 -11.85
N TRP A 462 11.72 -0.97 -10.89
CA TRP A 462 10.89 -2.16 -10.75
C TRP A 462 9.42 -1.84 -10.99
N GLN A 463 8.72 -2.75 -11.67
CA GLN A 463 7.30 -2.62 -11.98
C GLN A 463 6.66 -4.01 -12.01
N SER A 464 5.61 -4.23 -11.20
CA SER A 464 4.84 -5.47 -11.26
C SER A 464 4.15 -5.63 -12.62
N LEU A 465 4.16 -6.86 -13.15
CA LEU A 465 3.45 -7.24 -14.37
C LEU A 465 1.92 -7.12 -14.26
N ARG A 466 1.39 -6.90 -13.04
CA ARG A 466 -0.04 -6.66 -12.76
C ARG A 466 -0.45 -5.21 -12.98
N ASP A 467 0.50 -4.28 -12.96
CA ASP A 467 0.24 -2.87 -13.26
C ASP A 467 0.50 -2.61 -14.73
N GLU A 468 -0.56 -2.24 -15.43
CA GLU A 468 -0.62 -2.16 -16.88
C GLU A 468 -0.19 -0.80 -17.41
N THR A 469 0.05 0.17 -16.52
CA THR A 469 0.03 1.58 -16.90
C THR A 469 1.38 2.22 -17.15
N PRO A 470 2.56 1.77 -16.70
CA PRO A 470 3.82 2.46 -17.05
C PRO A 470 4.81 1.58 -17.83
N TRP A 471 4.41 1.10 -19.02
CA TRP A 471 5.27 0.32 -19.92
C TRP A 471 5.35 0.96 -21.32
N ASP A 472 6.51 0.91 -21.95
CA ASP A 472 6.71 1.27 -23.35
C ASP A 472 7.17 0.03 -24.14
N ILE A 473 6.80 -0.06 -25.42
CA ILE A 473 7.25 -1.11 -26.32
C ILE A 473 8.53 -0.68 -27.01
N TRP A 474 9.58 -1.47 -26.85
CA TRP A 474 10.89 -1.26 -27.44
C TRP A 474 11.25 -2.42 -28.36
N MET A 475 12.07 -2.12 -29.35
CA MET A 475 12.61 -3.09 -30.28
C MET A 475 14.13 -2.97 -30.31
N LEU A 476 14.83 -4.10 -30.24
CA LEU A 476 16.27 -4.22 -30.32
C LEU A 476 16.67 -5.01 -31.56
N GLU A 477 17.67 -4.52 -32.29
CA GLU A 477 18.31 -5.24 -33.39
C GLU A 477 19.42 -6.15 -32.86
N ILE A 478 19.29 -7.46 -33.12
CA ILE A 478 20.25 -8.47 -32.67
C ILE A 478 21.56 -8.29 -33.47
N GLY A 479 22.67 -8.18 -32.76
CA GLY A 479 24.00 -7.97 -33.33
C GLY A 479 24.49 -6.54 -33.22
N SER A 480 23.69 -5.56 -33.65
CA SER A 480 24.05 -4.13 -33.52
C SER A 480 23.75 -3.57 -32.12
N GLY A 481 22.80 -4.17 -31.40
CA GLY A 481 22.31 -3.69 -30.10
C GLY A 481 21.52 -2.39 -30.19
N LYS A 482 21.15 -1.93 -31.40
CA LYS A 482 20.40 -0.69 -31.58
C LYS A 482 18.96 -0.86 -31.11
N GLU A 483 18.55 0.06 -30.25
CA GLU A 483 17.18 0.12 -29.73
C GLU A 483 16.35 1.18 -30.44
N LYS A 484 15.05 0.89 -30.56
CA LYS A 484 14.04 1.80 -31.09
C LYS A 484 12.77 1.72 -30.25
N LEU A 485 12.30 2.86 -29.77
CA LEU A 485 10.96 2.98 -29.18
C LEU A 485 9.91 2.77 -30.28
N ILE A 486 9.03 1.79 -30.09
CA ILE A 486 7.95 1.45 -31.02
C ILE A 486 6.67 2.17 -30.63
N ALA A 487 6.25 2.03 -29.38
CA ALA A 487 5.00 2.59 -28.89
C ALA A 487 5.11 2.94 -27.41
N ARG A 488 4.45 4.03 -27.00
CA ARG A 488 4.33 4.36 -25.57
C ARG A 488 3.11 3.69 -24.95
N TRP A 489 3.14 3.51 -23.63
CA TRP A 489 1.98 3.01 -22.87
C TRP A 489 1.47 1.68 -23.45
N GLY A 490 2.35 0.70 -23.58
CA GLY A 490 2.07 -0.60 -24.17
C GLY A 490 2.80 -1.74 -23.47
N MET A 491 2.16 -2.91 -23.41
CA MET A 491 2.69 -4.10 -22.74
C MET A 491 2.41 -5.39 -23.53
N SER A 492 3.11 -6.47 -23.20
CA SER A 492 2.95 -7.81 -23.79
C SER A 492 2.95 -7.81 -25.32
N PRO A 493 4.04 -7.31 -25.97
CA PRO A 493 4.10 -7.27 -27.42
C PRO A 493 4.13 -8.67 -28.03
N SER A 494 3.67 -8.78 -29.28
CA SER A 494 3.80 -9.96 -30.12
C SER A 494 3.93 -9.54 -31.58
N TRP A 495 4.69 -10.31 -32.35
CA TRP A 495 4.81 -10.12 -33.80
C TRP A 495 3.57 -10.63 -34.53
N SER A 496 3.26 -10.00 -35.67
CA SER A 496 2.45 -10.64 -36.69
C SER A 496 3.25 -11.78 -37.36
N PRO A 497 2.59 -12.85 -37.85
CA PRO A 497 3.27 -13.97 -38.49
C PRO A 497 4.18 -13.57 -39.66
N ASP A 498 3.77 -12.54 -40.42
CA ASP A 498 4.51 -11.99 -41.56
C ASP A 498 5.59 -10.96 -41.18
N GLY A 499 5.71 -10.61 -39.88
CA GLY A 499 6.67 -9.64 -39.37
C GLY A 499 6.40 -8.18 -39.79
N THR A 500 5.23 -7.87 -40.36
CA THR A 500 4.90 -6.52 -40.86
C THR A 500 4.38 -5.57 -39.79
N PHE A 501 3.83 -6.08 -38.68
CA PHE A 501 3.37 -5.25 -37.56
C PHE A 501 3.59 -5.93 -36.21
N ILE A 502 3.59 -5.11 -35.16
CA ILE A 502 3.66 -5.55 -33.76
C ILE A 502 2.32 -5.26 -33.12
N ILE A 503 1.74 -6.23 -32.43
CA ILE A 503 0.61 -6.00 -31.54
C ILE A 503 1.03 -5.92 -30.10
N PHE A 504 0.29 -5.14 -29.32
CA PHE A 504 0.53 -4.98 -27.90
C PHE A 504 -0.77 -4.55 -27.19
N LYS A 505 -0.80 -4.76 -25.88
CA LYS A 505 -1.87 -4.33 -25.00
C LYS A 505 -1.69 -2.87 -24.61
N ARG A 506 -2.77 -2.09 -24.56
CA ARG A 506 -2.83 -0.73 -24.02
C ARG A 506 -4.11 -0.55 -23.20
N ASP A 507 -4.02 0.19 -22.10
CA ASP A 507 -5.13 0.59 -21.21
C ASP A 507 -6.05 -0.58 -20.77
N GLY A 508 -5.50 -1.79 -20.62
CA GLY A 508 -6.22 -3.02 -20.23
C GLY A 508 -7.17 -3.61 -21.27
N GLY A 509 -7.99 -2.77 -21.90
CA GLY A 509 -9.07 -3.18 -22.79
C GLY A 509 -8.77 -3.07 -24.28
N GLN A 510 -7.59 -2.61 -24.68
CA GLN A 510 -7.23 -2.42 -26.09
C GLN A 510 -6.05 -3.28 -26.51
N THR A 511 -6.15 -3.90 -27.68
CA THR A 511 -5.02 -4.41 -28.45
C THR A 511 -4.76 -3.45 -29.59
N MET A 512 -3.57 -2.87 -29.59
CA MET A 512 -3.07 -1.98 -30.61
C MET A 512 -2.22 -2.76 -31.60
N ALA A 513 -2.14 -2.28 -32.84
CA ALA A 513 -1.18 -2.72 -33.84
C ALA A 513 -0.32 -1.53 -34.29
N TYR A 514 1.00 -1.70 -34.26
CA TYR A 514 1.99 -0.79 -34.82
C TYR A 514 2.53 -1.34 -36.13
N ASP A 515 2.27 -0.65 -37.23
CA ASP A 515 2.74 -1.02 -38.56
C ASP A 515 4.21 -0.58 -38.75
N LEU A 516 5.10 -1.53 -39.04
CA LEU A 516 6.54 -1.28 -39.08
C LEU A 516 7.00 -0.52 -40.33
N VAL A 517 6.19 -0.52 -41.39
CA VAL A 517 6.50 0.17 -42.65
C VAL A 517 6.12 1.64 -42.56
N SER A 518 4.90 1.92 -42.14
CA SER A 518 4.34 3.27 -42.03
C SER A 518 4.67 3.97 -40.72
N GLY A 519 5.03 3.21 -39.67
CA GLY A 519 5.27 3.72 -38.32
C GLY A 519 4.01 4.19 -37.60
N LYS A 520 2.82 3.76 -38.05
CA LYS A 520 1.53 4.19 -37.52
C LYS A 520 0.90 3.14 -36.60
N GLU A 521 0.24 3.63 -35.56
CA GLU A 521 -0.57 2.82 -34.66
C GLU A 521 -2.04 2.81 -35.08
N ARG A 522 -2.71 1.67 -34.89
CA ARG A 522 -4.17 1.54 -35.01
C ARG A 522 -4.72 0.63 -33.93
N VAL A 523 -5.96 0.85 -33.52
CA VAL A 523 -6.67 -0.11 -32.67
C VAL A 523 -6.95 -1.38 -33.49
N TYR A 524 -6.41 -2.51 -33.05
CA TYR A 524 -6.67 -3.81 -33.66
C TYR A 524 -7.96 -4.44 -33.10
N TYR A 525 -8.14 -4.32 -31.79
CA TYR A 525 -9.34 -4.77 -31.08
C TYR A 525 -9.54 -3.99 -29.77
N GLU A 526 -10.78 -3.73 -29.40
CA GLU A 526 -11.15 -3.05 -28.16
C GLU A 526 -12.38 -3.72 -27.55
N SER A 527 -12.24 -4.21 -26.32
CA SER A 527 -13.35 -4.80 -25.58
C SER A 527 -14.38 -3.74 -25.16
N GLY A 528 -15.64 -4.13 -25.00
CA GLY A 528 -16.71 -3.20 -24.62
C GLY A 528 -17.35 -2.45 -25.80
N ARG A 529 -16.88 -2.67 -27.03
CA ARG A 529 -17.42 -2.03 -28.25
C ARG A 529 -18.09 -2.98 -29.23
N ASP A 530 -18.15 -4.27 -28.93
CA ASP A 530 -18.74 -5.30 -29.79
C ASP A 530 -19.85 -6.11 -29.09
N VAL A 531 -20.53 -6.95 -29.86
CA VAL A 531 -21.68 -7.75 -29.41
C VAL A 531 -21.28 -8.87 -28.44
N PHE A 532 -20.05 -9.38 -28.57
CA PHE A 532 -19.52 -10.47 -27.75
C PHE A 532 -19.08 -9.98 -26.37
N MET A 533 -18.38 -8.85 -26.30
CA MET A 533 -17.94 -8.19 -25.07
C MET A 533 -18.64 -6.84 -24.93
N LYS A 534 -19.85 -6.87 -24.34
CA LYS A 534 -20.68 -5.67 -24.10
C LYS A 534 -20.09 -4.70 -23.06
N THR A 535 -19.19 -5.18 -22.21
CA THR A 535 -18.50 -4.40 -21.19
C THR A 535 -17.00 -4.43 -21.45
N ARG A 536 -16.32 -3.32 -21.19
CA ARG A 536 -14.86 -3.28 -21.25
C ARG A 536 -14.28 -4.28 -20.25
N VAL A 537 -13.42 -5.17 -20.72
CA VAL A 537 -12.74 -6.18 -19.91
C VAL A 537 -11.25 -6.13 -20.18
N ASN A 538 -10.48 -6.45 -19.16
CA ASN A 538 -9.04 -6.53 -19.29
C ASN A 538 -8.65 -7.74 -20.15
N MET A 539 -7.76 -7.53 -21.11
CA MET A 539 -7.23 -8.54 -22.02
C MET A 539 -5.73 -8.73 -21.78
N GLU A 540 -5.29 -9.98 -21.78
CA GLU A 540 -3.92 -10.39 -21.50
C GLU A 540 -3.35 -11.16 -22.69
N THR A 541 -2.05 -10.99 -22.90
CA THR A 541 -1.22 -11.75 -23.85
C THR A 541 -1.88 -11.94 -25.22
N PRO A 542 -2.17 -10.85 -25.97
CA PRO A 542 -2.76 -10.97 -27.28
C PRO A 542 -1.79 -11.70 -28.23
N SER A 543 -2.32 -12.63 -29.01
CA SER A 543 -1.60 -13.41 -30.01
C SER A 543 -2.33 -13.32 -31.33
N ILE A 544 -1.60 -13.24 -32.44
CA ILE A 544 -2.18 -13.23 -33.79
C ILE A 544 -1.79 -14.50 -34.52
N GLY A 545 -2.77 -15.07 -35.21
CA GLY A 545 -2.57 -16.11 -36.22
C GLY A 545 -2.81 -15.54 -37.61
N GLU A 546 -2.62 -16.36 -38.64
CA GLU A 546 -2.87 -15.94 -40.01
C GLU A 546 -4.31 -15.46 -40.26
N GLY A 547 -4.49 -14.60 -41.27
CA GLY A 547 -5.82 -14.19 -41.72
C GLY A 547 -6.62 -13.35 -40.72
N LYS A 548 -5.95 -12.51 -39.93
CA LYS A 548 -6.53 -11.67 -38.86
C LYS A 548 -7.05 -12.44 -37.64
N ARG A 549 -6.78 -13.74 -37.54
CA ARG A 549 -7.12 -14.52 -36.34
C ARG A 549 -6.41 -13.94 -35.12
N MET A 550 -7.11 -13.92 -33.99
CA MET A 550 -6.57 -13.39 -32.74
C MET A 550 -6.94 -14.33 -31.60
N ALA A 551 -6.05 -14.48 -30.64
CA ALA A 551 -6.29 -15.16 -29.38
C ALA A 551 -5.91 -14.23 -28.24
N PHE A 552 -6.68 -14.24 -27.16
CA PHE A 552 -6.37 -13.49 -25.97
C PHE A 552 -7.06 -14.11 -24.76
N THR A 553 -6.50 -13.88 -23.58
CA THR A 553 -7.15 -14.17 -22.32
C THR A 553 -7.88 -12.92 -21.85
N TYR A 554 -9.12 -13.01 -21.40
CA TYR A 554 -9.77 -11.90 -20.71
C TYR A 554 -10.14 -12.29 -19.28
N ARG A 555 -10.14 -11.32 -18.36
CA ARG A 555 -10.59 -11.52 -16.98
C ARG A 555 -11.92 -10.82 -16.75
N SER A 556 -12.93 -11.60 -16.35
CA SER A 556 -14.23 -11.08 -15.93
C SER A 556 -14.61 -11.68 -14.57
N ARG A 557 -14.93 -10.81 -13.60
CA ARG A 557 -15.23 -11.20 -12.20
C ARG A 557 -14.17 -12.10 -11.56
N GLY A 558 -12.90 -11.86 -11.86
CA GLY A 558 -11.77 -12.63 -11.34
C GLY A 558 -11.50 -13.98 -12.03
N GLN A 559 -12.31 -14.41 -13.00
CA GLN A 559 -12.07 -15.65 -13.75
C GLN A 559 -11.38 -15.39 -15.09
N PRO A 560 -10.16 -15.89 -15.32
CA PRO A 560 -9.49 -15.79 -16.62
C PRO A 560 -10.13 -16.75 -17.63
N THR A 561 -10.40 -16.27 -18.83
CA THR A 561 -11.05 -17.05 -19.89
C THR A 561 -10.32 -16.84 -21.21
N ASN A 562 -9.97 -17.94 -21.87
CA ASN A 562 -9.31 -17.91 -23.16
C ASN A 562 -10.32 -17.83 -24.30
N VAL A 563 -10.10 -16.93 -25.23
CA VAL A 563 -10.97 -16.68 -26.38
C VAL A 563 -10.14 -16.59 -27.64
N ILE A 564 -10.71 -17.09 -28.74
CA ILE A 564 -10.23 -16.84 -30.08
C ILE A 564 -11.26 -16.06 -30.88
N ARG A 565 -10.77 -15.17 -31.74
CA ARG A 565 -11.52 -14.49 -32.80
C ARG A 565 -11.02 -15.05 -34.13
N ASP A 566 -11.93 -15.58 -34.93
CA ASP A 566 -11.60 -16.11 -36.25
C ASP A 566 -11.54 -14.99 -37.32
N LYS A 567 -11.27 -15.39 -38.57
CA LYS A 567 -11.18 -14.47 -39.73
C LYS A 567 -12.49 -13.77 -40.09
N ASN A 568 -13.63 -14.26 -39.59
CA ASN A 568 -14.98 -13.74 -39.83
C ASN A 568 -15.52 -12.97 -38.61
N ASP A 569 -14.65 -12.59 -37.68
CA ASP A 569 -15.01 -11.91 -36.43
C ASP A 569 -15.91 -12.72 -35.49
N LYS A 570 -15.93 -14.04 -35.64
CA LYS A 570 -16.63 -14.93 -34.71
C LYS A 570 -15.73 -15.23 -33.52
N PHE A 571 -16.26 -15.01 -32.33
CA PHE A 571 -15.59 -15.31 -31.07
C PHE A 571 -15.97 -16.69 -30.55
N THR A 572 -14.97 -17.45 -30.11
CA THR A 572 -15.15 -18.77 -29.50
C THR A 572 -14.42 -18.83 -28.17
N VAL A 573 -15.14 -19.23 -27.12
CA VAL A 573 -14.54 -19.49 -25.81
C VAL A 573 -13.79 -20.82 -25.88
N VAL A 574 -12.47 -20.76 -25.75
CA VAL A 574 -11.61 -21.95 -25.73
C VAL A 574 -11.79 -22.68 -24.41
N HIS A 575 -11.54 -22.00 -23.29
CA HIS A 575 -11.66 -22.59 -21.95
C HIS A 575 -11.87 -21.49 -20.89
N ARG A 576 -12.54 -21.83 -19.79
CA ARG A 576 -12.74 -20.94 -18.61
C ARG A 576 -11.78 -21.37 -17.50
N ASP A 577 -11.32 -20.45 -16.67
CA ASP A 577 -10.28 -20.71 -15.66
C ASP A 577 -8.95 -21.19 -16.30
N SER A 578 -8.53 -20.46 -17.33
CA SER A 578 -7.33 -20.75 -18.12
C SER A 578 -6.67 -19.45 -18.56
N CYS A 579 -5.35 -19.46 -18.73
CA CYS A 579 -4.54 -18.29 -19.05
C CYS A 579 -3.68 -18.51 -20.31
N GLN A 580 -3.05 -17.44 -20.80
CA GLN A 580 -2.02 -17.43 -21.85
C GLN A 580 -2.37 -18.28 -23.07
N VAL A 581 -3.37 -17.84 -23.85
CA VAL A 581 -3.71 -18.48 -25.12
C VAL A 581 -2.90 -17.90 -26.27
N LEU A 582 -2.28 -18.77 -27.07
CA LEU A 582 -1.38 -18.39 -28.16
C LEU A 582 -1.70 -19.20 -29.41
N TRP A 583 -1.68 -18.53 -30.57
CA TRP A 583 -1.74 -19.21 -31.86
C TRP A 583 -0.44 -19.98 -32.11
N ALA A 584 -0.58 -21.19 -32.65
CA ALA A 584 0.55 -21.91 -33.21
C ALA A 584 1.02 -21.20 -34.51
N PRO A 585 2.32 -21.24 -34.84
CA PRO A 585 2.87 -20.65 -36.07
C PRO A 585 2.11 -21.01 -37.35
N SER A 586 1.66 -22.26 -37.51
CA SER A 586 0.81 -22.74 -38.60
C SER A 586 -0.54 -22.05 -38.69
N GLY A 587 -1.05 -21.50 -37.58
CA GLY A 587 -2.39 -20.95 -37.46
C GLY A 587 -3.50 -22.01 -37.33
N ASP A 588 -3.15 -23.30 -37.24
CA ASP A 588 -4.13 -24.41 -37.23
C ASP A 588 -4.73 -24.68 -35.85
N TYR A 589 -4.01 -24.34 -34.78
CA TYR A 589 -4.47 -24.56 -33.42
C TYR A 589 -3.98 -23.47 -32.46
N VAL A 590 -4.54 -23.44 -31.26
CA VAL A 590 -4.04 -22.62 -30.16
C VAL A 590 -3.54 -23.48 -29.02
N THR A 591 -2.50 -23.00 -28.35
CA THR A 591 -2.04 -23.54 -27.07
C THR A 591 -2.55 -22.64 -25.95
N TYR A 592 -2.77 -23.22 -24.77
CA TYR A 592 -3.16 -22.46 -23.59
C TYR A 592 -2.80 -23.17 -22.29
N ILE A 593 -2.67 -22.38 -21.22
CA ILE A 593 -2.40 -22.91 -19.87
C ILE A 593 -3.71 -23.19 -19.15
N GLN A 594 -3.90 -24.43 -18.73
CA GLN A 594 -5.06 -24.88 -17.97
C GLN A 594 -4.64 -25.29 -16.56
N LYS A 595 -5.44 -24.91 -15.56
CA LYS A 595 -5.30 -25.47 -14.21
C LYS A 595 -5.72 -26.94 -14.17
N GLY A 596 -5.04 -27.74 -13.35
CA GLY A 596 -5.34 -29.15 -13.09
C GLY A 596 -4.43 -30.15 -13.79
N GLY A 597 -3.15 -29.82 -14.01
CA GLY A 597 -2.10 -30.81 -14.31
C GLY A 597 -1.69 -31.62 -13.08
N ARG A 598 -0.55 -32.32 -13.13
CA ARG A 598 -0.07 -33.18 -12.02
C ARG A 598 0.06 -32.46 -10.67
N GLN A 599 0.28 -31.14 -10.66
CA GLN A 599 0.12 -30.31 -9.46
C GLN A 599 -0.81 -29.11 -9.69
N ILE A 600 -0.42 -28.15 -10.52
CA ILE A 600 -1.20 -26.91 -10.71
C ILE A 600 -1.53 -26.65 -12.18
N ASN A 601 -0.55 -26.59 -13.07
CA ASN A 601 -0.79 -26.23 -14.47
C ASN A 601 -0.45 -27.36 -15.43
N ARG A 602 -0.92 -27.20 -16.67
CA ARG A 602 -0.51 -27.98 -17.83
C ARG A 602 -0.76 -27.18 -19.10
N ILE A 603 -0.08 -27.56 -20.16
CA ILE A 603 -0.26 -26.97 -21.49
C ILE A 603 -1.26 -27.80 -22.27
N MET A 604 -2.28 -27.13 -22.78
CA MET A 604 -3.35 -27.71 -23.57
C MET A 604 -3.28 -27.20 -25.01
N ARG A 605 -3.77 -28.03 -25.94
CA ARG A 605 -4.02 -27.69 -27.33
C ARG A 605 -5.53 -27.63 -27.57
N TYR A 606 -5.98 -26.65 -28.32
CA TYR A 606 -7.35 -26.55 -28.84
C TYR A 606 -7.32 -26.37 -30.35
N ASP A 607 -8.04 -27.24 -31.05
CA ASP A 607 -8.28 -27.18 -32.48
C ASP A 607 -9.61 -26.43 -32.74
N PRO A 608 -9.58 -25.24 -33.35
CA PRO A 608 -10.77 -24.44 -33.64
C PRO A 608 -11.73 -25.07 -34.65
N GLU A 609 -11.25 -25.88 -35.58
CA GLU A 609 -12.05 -26.48 -36.65
C GLU A 609 -12.83 -27.69 -36.13
N THR A 610 -12.20 -28.52 -35.29
CA THR A 610 -12.84 -29.72 -34.71
C THR A 610 -13.44 -29.48 -33.32
N GLY A 611 -13.05 -28.40 -32.64
CA GLY A 611 -13.38 -28.13 -31.23
C GLY A 611 -12.65 -29.06 -30.24
N LYS A 612 -11.71 -29.90 -30.71
CA LYS A 612 -11.02 -30.89 -29.89
C LYS A 612 -10.03 -30.22 -28.95
N LYS A 613 -10.03 -30.67 -27.69
CA LYS A 613 -9.05 -30.26 -26.65
C LYS A 613 -8.18 -31.46 -26.30
N THR A 614 -6.87 -31.29 -26.32
CA THR A 614 -5.91 -32.34 -25.96
C THR A 614 -4.86 -31.79 -25.02
N GLN A 615 -4.47 -32.57 -24.01
CA GLN A 615 -3.28 -32.26 -23.22
C GLN A 615 -2.06 -32.36 -24.13
N LEU A 616 -1.26 -31.30 -24.15
CA LEU A 616 -0.06 -31.21 -24.97
C LEU A 616 1.18 -31.53 -24.13
N LEU A 617 1.32 -30.90 -22.96
CA LEU A 617 2.44 -31.11 -22.04
C LEU A 617 1.98 -30.97 -20.58
N ASP A 618 2.50 -31.86 -19.74
CA ASP A 618 2.36 -31.86 -18.27
C ASP A 618 3.66 -32.48 -17.73
N LEU A 619 4.57 -31.63 -17.29
CA LEU A 619 5.92 -32.02 -16.92
C LEU A 619 5.89 -32.97 -15.70
N PRO A 620 6.73 -34.01 -15.67
CA PRO A 620 6.88 -34.84 -14.48
C PRO A 620 7.71 -34.15 -13.39
N GLY A 621 7.53 -34.59 -12.15
CA GLY A 621 8.33 -34.14 -11.01
C GLY A 621 7.83 -32.82 -10.41
N ASP A 622 8.76 -32.08 -9.81
CA ASP A 622 8.42 -30.89 -9.02
C ASP A 622 8.13 -29.66 -9.90
N PHE A 623 8.69 -29.58 -11.12
CA PHE A 623 8.53 -28.45 -12.06
C PHE A 623 7.22 -28.54 -12.87
N SER A 624 6.08 -28.41 -12.19
CA SER A 624 4.73 -28.56 -12.81
C SER A 624 3.86 -27.29 -12.75
N HIS A 625 4.53 -26.13 -12.69
CA HIS A 625 3.94 -24.82 -12.91
C HIS A 625 4.33 -24.30 -14.29
N GLU A 626 3.88 -24.95 -15.36
CA GLU A 626 4.26 -24.60 -16.72
C GLU A 626 3.55 -23.33 -17.20
N TYR A 627 4.35 -22.40 -17.72
CA TYR A 627 3.90 -21.13 -18.28
C TYR A 627 4.73 -20.71 -19.50
N PHE A 628 4.24 -19.67 -20.16
CA PHE A 628 4.96 -18.91 -21.17
C PHE A 628 5.40 -19.73 -22.39
N ALA A 629 4.68 -20.80 -22.69
CA ALA A 629 5.03 -21.71 -23.77
C ALA A 629 5.11 -21.01 -25.13
N ARG A 630 6.18 -21.27 -25.88
CA ARG A 630 6.39 -20.81 -27.26
C ARG A 630 6.87 -21.95 -28.14
N LEU A 631 6.25 -22.05 -29.30
CA LEU A 631 6.63 -23.01 -30.34
C LEU A 631 7.68 -22.39 -31.26
N SER A 632 8.65 -23.19 -31.69
CA SER A 632 9.51 -22.85 -32.82
C SER A 632 8.68 -22.69 -34.10
N ALA A 633 9.20 -21.97 -35.09
CA ALA A 633 8.48 -21.68 -36.34
C ALA A 633 8.01 -22.96 -37.08
N ASN A 634 8.75 -24.05 -36.97
CA ASN A 634 8.40 -25.37 -37.51
C ASN A 634 7.54 -26.24 -36.57
N GLU A 635 7.15 -25.70 -35.41
CA GLU A 635 6.34 -26.34 -34.35
C GLU A 635 6.92 -27.63 -33.76
N ARG A 636 8.16 -27.98 -34.10
CA ARG A 636 8.81 -29.20 -33.63
C ARG A 636 9.31 -29.08 -32.19
N PHE A 637 9.62 -27.87 -31.75
CA PHE A 637 10.15 -27.62 -30.42
C PHE A 637 9.30 -26.60 -29.68
N MET A 638 9.20 -26.78 -28.37
CA MET A 638 8.55 -25.85 -27.47
C MET A 638 9.52 -25.43 -26.38
N VAL A 639 9.73 -24.14 -26.24
CA VAL A 639 10.37 -23.55 -25.06
C VAL A 639 9.29 -23.09 -24.09
N LEU A 640 9.50 -23.32 -22.80
CA LEU A 640 8.58 -22.89 -21.74
C LEU A 640 9.37 -22.57 -20.48
N ALA A 641 8.70 -21.96 -19.50
CA ALA A 641 9.24 -21.87 -18.16
C ALA A 641 8.39 -22.68 -17.18
N ALA A 642 9.03 -23.29 -16.19
CA ALA A 642 8.34 -23.99 -15.11
C ALA A 642 9.02 -23.70 -13.77
N SER A 643 8.22 -23.66 -12.70
CA SER A 643 8.66 -23.46 -11.33
C SER A 643 8.35 -24.69 -10.49
N SER A 644 9.22 -24.99 -9.51
CA SER A 644 9.01 -26.08 -8.55
C SER A 644 8.26 -25.64 -7.28
N GLY A 645 7.85 -24.37 -7.18
CA GLY A 645 7.28 -23.80 -5.96
C GLY A 645 6.17 -22.77 -6.24
N ASP A 646 6.47 -21.50 -6.11
CA ASP A 646 5.51 -20.42 -6.38
C ASP A 646 5.18 -20.33 -7.88
N HIS A 647 4.05 -19.70 -8.23
CA HIS A 647 3.56 -19.50 -9.60
C HIS A 647 3.30 -18.02 -9.93
N GLU A 648 3.61 -17.11 -9.00
CA GLU A 648 3.53 -15.66 -9.20
C GLU A 648 4.54 -15.19 -10.25
N HIS A 649 4.08 -14.48 -11.30
CA HIS A 649 4.94 -14.19 -12.47
C HIS A 649 6.06 -13.17 -12.21
N ASP A 650 5.92 -12.27 -11.23
CA ASP A 650 6.93 -11.28 -10.85
C ASP A 650 8.02 -11.90 -9.95
N LEU A 651 7.64 -12.86 -9.09
CA LEU A 651 8.48 -13.31 -7.97
C LEU A 651 8.90 -14.78 -8.02
N ALA A 652 8.15 -15.65 -8.71
CA ALA A 652 8.46 -17.08 -8.70
C ALA A 652 9.76 -17.38 -9.44
N ASN A 653 10.51 -18.37 -8.93
CA ASN A 653 11.74 -18.82 -9.56
C ASN A 653 11.41 -19.81 -10.68
N TYR A 654 11.19 -19.26 -11.87
CA TYR A 654 11.00 -20.02 -13.08
C TYR A 654 12.34 -20.40 -13.70
N GLU A 655 12.38 -21.59 -14.30
CA GLU A 655 13.49 -22.07 -15.10
C GLU A 655 13.02 -22.52 -16.46
N LEU A 656 13.91 -22.45 -17.44
CA LEU A 656 13.57 -22.72 -18.83
C LEU A 656 13.69 -24.21 -19.15
N PHE A 657 12.74 -24.70 -19.92
CA PHE A 657 12.72 -26.05 -20.46
C PHE A 657 12.51 -26.02 -21.97
N LEU A 658 13.13 -26.96 -22.67
CA LEU A 658 12.95 -27.21 -24.09
C LEU A 658 12.43 -28.62 -24.30
N TRP A 659 11.39 -28.76 -25.11
CA TRP A 659 10.73 -30.03 -25.34
C TRP A 659 10.47 -30.25 -26.83
N GLU A 660 10.75 -31.46 -27.33
CA GLU A 660 10.35 -31.88 -28.67
C GLU A 660 8.86 -32.24 -28.68
N VAL A 661 8.07 -31.48 -29.43
CA VAL A 661 6.60 -31.55 -29.38
C VAL A 661 6.12 -32.93 -29.80
N GLY A 662 5.34 -33.57 -28.92
CA GLY A 662 4.79 -34.91 -29.13
C GLY A 662 5.68 -36.05 -28.60
N SER A 663 6.89 -35.76 -28.14
CA SER A 663 7.71 -36.72 -27.39
C SER A 663 7.19 -36.91 -25.95
N ASP A 664 7.76 -37.86 -25.19
CA ASP A 664 7.42 -38.04 -23.78
C ASP A 664 7.72 -36.74 -22.99
N PRO A 665 6.78 -36.19 -22.19
CA PRO A 665 7.04 -35.05 -21.30
C PRO A 665 8.28 -35.19 -20.41
N ALA A 666 8.65 -36.41 -20.02
CA ALA A 666 9.86 -36.68 -19.24
C ALA A 666 11.16 -36.44 -20.02
N GLY A 667 11.08 -36.33 -21.35
CA GLY A 667 12.19 -35.98 -22.23
C GLY A 667 12.44 -34.47 -22.38
N ALA A 668 11.64 -33.62 -21.71
CA ALA A 668 11.88 -32.18 -21.71
C ALA A 668 13.21 -31.84 -21.03
N GLU A 669 14.07 -31.10 -21.73
CA GLU A 669 15.40 -30.74 -21.26
C GLU A 669 15.36 -29.41 -20.51
N ARG A 670 15.86 -29.42 -19.27
CA ARG A 670 16.06 -28.20 -18.47
C ARG A 670 17.28 -27.43 -19.00
N LEU A 671 17.07 -26.16 -19.34
CA LEU A 671 18.09 -25.30 -19.93
C LEU A 671 18.75 -24.36 -18.90
N THR A 672 18.03 -23.93 -17.86
CA THR A 672 18.56 -23.04 -16.82
C THR A 672 18.49 -23.67 -15.42
N PHE A 673 19.47 -23.33 -14.57
CA PHE A 673 19.67 -23.92 -13.24
C PHE A 673 19.98 -22.79 -12.23
N ASN A 674 18.99 -22.02 -11.82
CA ASN A 674 19.20 -20.88 -10.93
C ASN A 674 17.95 -20.56 -10.09
N THR A 675 18.12 -19.76 -9.04
CA THR A 675 17.02 -19.31 -8.15
C THR A 675 16.49 -17.93 -8.54
N ASN A 676 16.52 -17.58 -9.82
CA ASN A 676 16.00 -16.32 -10.35
C ASN A 676 14.72 -16.58 -11.16
N ASN A 677 14.04 -15.52 -11.57
CA ASN A 677 12.83 -15.59 -12.39
C ASN A 677 13.24 -15.58 -13.87
N ASP A 678 13.30 -16.75 -14.52
CA ASP A 678 13.44 -16.85 -15.98
C ASP A 678 12.06 -16.99 -16.63
N SER A 679 11.52 -15.89 -17.17
CA SER A 679 10.15 -15.84 -17.68
C SER A 679 10.06 -15.38 -19.13
N TRP A 680 8.91 -15.64 -19.76
CA TRP A 680 8.60 -15.22 -21.12
C TRP A 680 9.60 -15.67 -22.21
N PRO A 681 10.06 -16.94 -22.23
CA PRO A 681 10.97 -17.40 -23.25
C PRO A 681 10.35 -17.36 -24.66
N ASP A 682 11.20 -17.25 -25.66
CA ASP A 682 10.87 -17.39 -27.07
C ASP A 682 12.08 -18.00 -27.82
N ILE A 683 11.84 -18.78 -28.86
CA ILE A 683 12.86 -19.59 -29.54
C ILE A 683 12.87 -19.34 -31.04
N TRP A 684 14.06 -19.21 -31.60
CA TRP A 684 14.29 -19.12 -33.03
C TRP A 684 15.35 -20.13 -33.46
N LEU A 685 15.09 -20.83 -34.56
CA LEU A 685 15.95 -21.89 -35.11
C LEU A 685 16.18 -21.61 -36.60
N HIS A 686 17.37 -21.95 -37.09
CA HIS A 686 17.83 -21.76 -38.47
C HIS A 686 17.13 -22.64 -39.51
#